data_AF-A0A4Y7QJX6-F1
#
_entry.id   AF-A0A4Y7QJX6-F1
#
_cell.length_a   1.000
_cell.length_b   1.000
_cell.length_c   1.000
_cell.angle_alpha   90.00
_cell.angle_beta   90.00
_cell.angle_gamma   90.00
#
_symmetry.space_group_name_H-M   'P 1'
#
loop_
_entity.id
_entity.type
_entity.pdbx_description
1 polymer ?
#
loop_
_entity_poly.entity_id
_entity_poly.type
_entity_poly.pdbx_seq_one_letter_code
_entity_poly.pdbx_strand_id
1 'polypeptide(L)'
;MHNLRSISKDVQSLVWSHLCARDLVSLMVACKELNASISDDKQLWVGCSARTLTTSGYHNYSIPYRRSMEDVDASDVRSWLAHGMSLHRGYSSSSPTIQKLDSMAPRIVTWVRLMRGRWCLVASANVSESRLTLWDLSSRSGRPHPCSEIFFPGPIMDGQIDDDLTAIRIALTVGCSDPYIQILSVGQLNGRAQFRILGRVPDASHSLLLHGSEVVVALMNDDDAFPVAIEWTTGKIAVLGPVPLTESASYHDLQPQYWNEVVVLVMTTEIQIYRRPDFASHGHSHCGSLISVHPIGLKYYGLPSTVDKAYFVNSETLPMPPSFTDPTPKAINTLLRILVRDRTSNLHVLNLTYSMKTDPKLSLAHFPCLLTEKGTLYTSVTQVCIGSTGGMILLRHSEAWAVTSRMSIANLRNVAPSEDNLLHKVEKPTITVQNKFISVEDLPNLQFWNSRGELFVGRFVDQNLLSTSSVLDDLPSMSDTSDIGQNQPVQMKLPLFYSYVNLVRQGRVPLPLIKATTKLWGLVDGRPFSAPGWSSDWPQFRNIGRWIIPHLRWGAADPEFHFGGGGSFFDGYEAASAVVRYDHGILGNIYPIAYREDNHTDVVFRVGQGYYLQTECKDEDDHYELVITVFATTHSLLKSHDSLQPNEYGYYATVRRLATYYSSPDSATLVQGIQIRAYDDILHGSLFPTELESGQNTATCSVVDGCIVIRK
;
A
#
# COMPACT_ATOMS: atom_id res chain seq x y z
N MET A 1 -62.51 -4.71 18.52
CA MET A 1 -61.11 -4.68 18.06
C MET A 1 -60.42 -5.92 18.59
N HIS A 2 -60.12 -6.90 17.71
CA HIS A 2 -59.28 -8.03 18.11
C HIS A 2 -57.87 -7.52 18.38
N ASN A 3 -57.37 -7.79 19.58
CA ASN A 3 -56.06 -7.35 20.01
C ASN A 3 -55.00 -8.10 19.17
N LEU A 4 -53.92 -7.44 18.74
CA LEU A 4 -52.76 -8.08 18.05
C LEU A 4 -52.20 -9.27 18.85
N ARG A 5 -52.54 -9.35 20.14
CA ARG A 5 -52.23 -10.47 21.05
C ARG A 5 -53.00 -11.76 20.77
N SER A 6 -54.13 -11.69 20.07
CA SER A 6 -55.03 -12.83 19.83
C SER A 6 -54.73 -13.59 18.53
N ILE A 7 -53.85 -13.06 17.67
CA ILE A 7 -53.40 -13.73 16.45
C ILE A 7 -52.20 -14.65 16.75
N SER A 8 -52.04 -15.72 15.96
CA SER A 8 -50.96 -16.71 16.12
C SER A 8 -49.58 -16.07 15.91
N LYS A 9 -48.55 -16.63 16.55
CA LYS A 9 -47.16 -16.12 16.46
C LYS A 9 -46.66 -16.05 15.01
N ASP A 10 -47.03 -17.02 14.18
CA ASP A 10 -46.63 -17.05 12.77
C ASP A 10 -47.22 -15.86 12.00
N VAL A 11 -48.49 -15.53 12.25
CA VAL A 11 -49.15 -14.36 11.65
C VAL A 11 -48.56 -13.08 12.20
N GLN A 12 -48.22 -13.02 13.49
CA GLN A 12 -47.52 -11.88 14.08
C GLN A 12 -46.15 -11.68 13.41
N SER A 13 -45.33 -12.72 13.30
CA SER A 13 -44.02 -12.69 12.64
C SER A 13 -44.13 -12.21 11.18
N LEU A 14 -45.14 -12.70 10.45
CA LEU A 14 -45.41 -12.23 9.09
C LEU A 14 -45.78 -10.75 9.05
N VAL A 15 -46.64 -10.27 9.95
CA VAL A 15 -46.98 -8.84 10.06
C VAL A 15 -45.74 -8.01 10.38
N TRP A 16 -44.92 -8.45 11.34
CA TRP A 16 -43.66 -7.79 11.69
C TRP A 16 -42.68 -7.77 10.52
N SER A 17 -42.67 -8.82 9.70
CA SER A 17 -41.83 -8.91 8.51
C SER A 17 -42.18 -7.86 7.45
N HIS A 18 -43.29 -7.13 7.56
CA HIS A 18 -43.58 -5.98 6.70
C HIS A 18 -43.09 -4.64 7.25
N LEU A 19 -42.67 -4.59 8.51
CA LEU A 19 -42.23 -3.37 9.18
C LEU A 19 -40.73 -3.12 8.97
N CYS A 20 -40.33 -1.84 9.05
CA CYS A 20 -38.92 -1.47 9.06
C CYS A 20 -38.32 -1.58 10.48
N ALA A 21 -36.98 -1.56 10.57
CA ALA A 21 -36.28 -1.67 11.85
C ALA A 21 -36.73 -0.62 12.89
N ARG A 22 -37.01 0.61 12.45
CA ARG A 22 -37.49 1.70 13.32
C ARG A 22 -38.86 1.40 13.93
N ASP A 23 -39.77 0.87 13.12
CA ASP A 23 -41.14 0.56 13.56
C ASP A 23 -41.13 -0.65 14.50
N LEU A 24 -40.32 -1.66 14.21
CA LEU A 24 -40.11 -2.82 15.08
C LEU A 24 -39.61 -2.38 16.47
N VAL A 25 -38.58 -1.54 16.53
CA VAL A 25 -38.07 -1.01 17.81
C VAL A 25 -39.14 -0.20 18.54
N SER A 26 -39.93 0.60 17.82
CA SER A 26 -41.02 1.38 18.44
C SER A 26 -42.10 0.49 19.05
N LEU A 27 -42.46 -0.61 18.39
CA LEU A 27 -43.41 -1.61 18.90
C LEU A 27 -42.86 -2.37 20.11
N MET A 28 -41.57 -2.69 20.12
CA MET A 28 -40.91 -3.33 21.26
C MET A 28 -41.01 -2.47 22.53
N VAL A 29 -40.94 -1.14 22.41
CA VAL A 29 -41.04 -0.22 23.56
C VAL A 29 -42.49 -0.09 24.05
N ALA A 30 -43.48 -0.37 23.21
CA ALA A 30 -44.90 -0.20 23.55
C ALA A 30 -45.40 -1.17 24.64
N CYS A 31 -44.97 -2.45 24.62
CA CYS A 31 -45.27 -3.39 25.70
C CYS A 31 -44.32 -4.59 25.75
N LYS A 32 -44.20 -5.22 26.94
CA LYS A 32 -43.29 -6.35 27.20
C LYS A 32 -43.57 -7.58 26.33
N GLU A 33 -44.84 -7.87 26.03
CA GLU A 33 -45.23 -9.03 25.22
C GLU A 33 -44.80 -8.86 23.76
N LEU A 34 -45.02 -7.68 23.17
CA LEU A 34 -44.53 -7.35 21.83
C LEU A 34 -43.00 -7.32 21.79
N ASN A 35 -42.36 -6.80 22.83
CA ASN A 35 -40.92 -6.86 22.95
C ASN A 35 -40.41 -8.30 22.84
N ALA A 36 -40.92 -9.21 23.69
CA ALA A 36 -40.51 -10.62 23.66
C ALA A 36 -40.82 -11.30 22.31
N SER A 37 -41.98 -11.02 21.72
CA SER A 37 -42.35 -11.60 20.43
C SER A 37 -41.45 -11.13 19.28
N ILE A 38 -40.95 -9.90 19.33
CA ILE A 38 -40.13 -9.30 18.27
C ILE A 38 -38.64 -9.55 18.53
N SER A 39 -38.17 -9.44 19.78
CA SER A 39 -36.76 -9.56 20.14
C SER A 39 -36.19 -10.94 19.87
N ASP A 40 -37.01 -11.97 20.07
CA ASP A 40 -36.57 -13.37 20.05
C ASP A 40 -36.76 -14.03 18.67
N ASP A 41 -37.37 -13.32 17.71
CA ASP A 41 -37.59 -13.81 16.36
C ASP A 41 -36.36 -13.56 15.47
N LYS A 42 -35.48 -14.57 15.40
CA LYS A 42 -34.26 -14.53 14.59
C LYS A 42 -34.57 -14.31 13.11
N GLN A 43 -35.58 -14.98 12.55
CA GLN A 43 -35.90 -14.90 11.12
C GLN A 43 -36.41 -13.51 10.75
N LEU A 44 -37.22 -12.90 11.62
CA LEU A 44 -37.63 -11.51 11.48
C LEU A 44 -36.43 -10.55 11.39
N TRP A 45 -35.45 -10.67 12.29
CA TRP A 45 -34.27 -9.81 12.27
C TRP A 45 -33.34 -10.08 11.10
N VAL A 46 -33.23 -11.33 10.64
CA VAL A 46 -32.51 -11.68 9.41
C VAL A 46 -33.16 -11.00 8.21
N GLY A 47 -34.48 -11.15 8.06
CA GLY A 47 -35.24 -10.51 6.97
C GLY A 47 -35.23 -8.98 7.06
N CYS A 48 -35.31 -8.42 8.27
CA CYS A 48 -35.18 -6.98 8.51
C CYS A 48 -33.79 -6.47 8.12
N SER A 49 -32.72 -7.19 8.51
CA SER A 49 -31.34 -6.85 8.18
C SER A 49 -31.09 -6.94 6.68
N ALA A 50 -31.52 -8.02 6.03
CA ALA A 50 -31.37 -8.18 4.58
C ALA A 50 -32.04 -7.04 3.82
N ARG A 51 -33.30 -6.70 4.16
CA ARG A 51 -34.01 -5.58 3.52
C ARG A 51 -33.37 -4.24 3.82
N THR A 52 -33.14 -3.92 5.09
CA THR A 52 -32.57 -2.63 5.49
C THR A 52 -31.18 -2.42 4.90
N LEU A 53 -30.34 -3.45 4.90
CA LEU A 53 -28.97 -3.35 4.39
C LEU A 53 -28.92 -3.27 2.86
N THR A 54 -29.84 -3.95 2.17
CA THR A 54 -29.90 -3.94 0.70
C THR A 54 -30.54 -2.66 0.17
N THR A 55 -31.74 -2.31 0.65
CA THR A 55 -32.54 -1.20 0.10
C THR A 55 -31.93 0.17 0.36
N SER A 56 -31.20 0.34 1.47
CA SER A 56 -30.64 1.65 1.85
C SER A 56 -29.16 1.82 1.49
N GLY A 57 -28.57 0.88 0.76
CA GLY A 57 -27.14 0.93 0.42
C GLY A 57 -26.20 0.72 1.62
N TYR A 58 -26.69 0.08 2.69
CA TYR A 58 -25.89 -0.19 3.89
C TYR A 58 -25.11 -1.51 3.85
N HIS A 59 -25.18 -2.28 2.77
CA HIS A 59 -24.42 -3.53 2.60
C HIS A 59 -22.92 -3.36 2.86
N ASN A 60 -22.38 -2.17 2.62
CA ASN A 60 -20.97 -1.82 2.86
C ASN A 60 -20.58 -1.67 4.34
N TYR A 61 -21.54 -1.69 5.26
CA TYR A 61 -21.34 -1.55 6.71
C TYR A 61 -21.48 -2.88 7.47
N SER A 62 -21.37 -4.02 6.76
CA SER A 62 -21.33 -5.35 7.39
C SER A 62 -20.06 -5.54 8.23
N ILE A 63 -20.14 -6.37 9.27
CA ILE A 63 -19.00 -6.72 10.12
C ILE A 63 -18.30 -7.91 9.48
N PRO A 64 -17.03 -7.79 9.07
CA PRO A 64 -16.32 -8.85 8.33
C PRO A 64 -16.03 -10.09 9.20
N TYR A 65 -15.96 -9.91 10.52
CA TYR A 65 -15.65 -10.96 11.50
C TYR A 65 -16.91 -11.39 12.28
N ARG A 66 -18.10 -11.33 11.68
CA ARG A 66 -19.33 -11.83 12.32
C ARG A 66 -19.33 -13.36 12.39
N ARG A 67 -20.01 -13.94 13.39
CA ARG A 67 -20.22 -15.40 13.46
C ARG A 67 -21.18 -15.89 12.37
N SER A 68 -21.17 -17.21 12.13
CA SER A 68 -22.14 -17.84 11.23
C SER A 68 -23.56 -17.52 11.66
N MET A 69 -24.46 -17.34 10.69
CA MET A 69 -25.88 -17.12 10.98
C MET A 69 -26.47 -18.29 11.77
N GLU A 70 -25.92 -19.50 11.65
CA GLU A 70 -26.37 -20.69 12.38
C GLU A 70 -26.09 -20.59 13.88
N ASP A 71 -24.95 -20.00 14.25
CA ASP A 71 -24.43 -20.00 15.63
C ASP A 71 -24.90 -18.83 16.49
N VAL A 72 -25.64 -17.87 15.90
CA VAL A 72 -26.06 -16.65 16.58
C VAL A 72 -27.54 -16.64 16.92
N ASP A 73 -27.92 -15.89 17.94
CA ASP A 73 -29.31 -15.70 18.31
C ASP A 73 -29.95 -14.47 17.62
N ALA A 74 -31.23 -14.21 17.90
CA ALA A 74 -31.94 -13.05 17.37
C ALA A 74 -31.34 -11.72 17.86
N SER A 75 -30.83 -11.69 19.09
CA SER A 75 -30.25 -10.51 19.73
C SER A 75 -28.93 -10.12 19.08
N ASP A 76 -28.13 -11.10 18.67
CA ASP A 76 -26.88 -10.97 17.94
C ASP A 76 -27.12 -10.37 16.56
N VAL A 77 -28.10 -10.89 15.79
CA VAL A 77 -28.47 -10.34 14.48
C VAL A 77 -28.96 -8.90 14.60
N ARG A 78 -29.76 -8.61 15.63
CA ARG A 78 -30.21 -7.24 15.95
C ARG A 78 -29.03 -6.33 16.28
N SER A 79 -28.01 -6.82 17.00
CA SER A 79 -26.78 -6.08 17.30
C SER A 79 -26.00 -5.71 16.04
N TRP A 80 -25.95 -6.60 15.04
CA TRP A 80 -25.31 -6.32 13.75
C TRP A 80 -26.04 -5.23 12.98
N LEU A 81 -27.37 -5.26 12.96
CA LEU A 81 -28.18 -4.22 12.32
C LEU A 81 -27.99 -2.87 13.00
N ALA A 82 -28.05 -2.85 14.34
CA ALA A 82 -27.80 -1.64 15.13
C ALA A 82 -26.40 -1.07 14.87
N HIS A 83 -25.38 -1.93 14.82
CA HIS A 83 -24.01 -1.56 14.48
C HIS A 83 -23.91 -0.98 13.06
N GLY A 84 -24.48 -1.65 12.05
CA GLY A 84 -24.44 -1.18 10.66
C GLY A 84 -25.12 0.19 10.49
N MET A 85 -26.27 0.40 11.12
CA MET A 85 -26.95 1.71 11.13
C MET A 85 -26.15 2.78 11.88
N SER A 86 -25.53 2.43 13.00
CA SER A 86 -24.70 3.35 13.78
C SER A 86 -23.44 3.73 13.02
N LEU A 87 -22.77 2.76 12.39
CA LEU A 87 -21.61 2.97 11.53
C LEU A 87 -21.95 3.88 10.34
N HIS A 88 -23.09 3.64 9.69
CA HIS A 88 -23.56 4.53 8.63
C HIS A 88 -23.78 5.95 9.13
N ARG A 89 -24.40 6.12 10.31
CA ARG A 89 -24.61 7.43 10.93
C ARG A 89 -23.28 8.09 11.29
N GLY A 90 -22.34 7.36 11.87
CA GLY A 90 -21.01 7.85 12.26
C GLY A 90 -20.20 8.31 11.05
N TYR A 91 -20.20 7.54 9.97
CA TYR A 91 -19.58 7.98 8.71
C TYR A 91 -20.31 9.18 8.11
N SER A 92 -21.63 9.26 8.26
CA SER A 92 -22.42 10.40 7.78
C SER A 92 -22.24 11.67 8.62
N SER A 93 -21.90 11.55 9.91
CA SER A 93 -21.67 12.68 10.82
C SER A 93 -20.20 13.16 10.84
N SER A 94 -19.28 12.39 10.25
CA SER A 94 -17.85 12.71 10.19
C SER A 94 -17.18 12.97 11.55
N SER A 95 -17.74 12.43 12.64
CA SER A 95 -17.30 12.70 14.02
C SER A 95 -16.95 11.40 14.75
N PRO A 96 -15.78 10.79 14.48
CA PRO A 96 -15.32 9.62 15.21
C PRO A 96 -14.91 10.01 16.65
N THR A 97 -15.08 9.08 17.57
CA THR A 97 -14.42 9.15 18.89
C THR A 97 -12.95 8.81 18.73
N ILE A 98 -12.06 9.67 19.20
CA ILE A 98 -10.62 9.50 19.05
C ILE A 98 -10.00 9.06 20.37
N GLN A 99 -9.20 8.00 20.32
CA GLN A 99 -8.47 7.46 21.46
C GLN A 99 -6.98 7.53 21.17
N LYS A 100 -6.23 8.21 22.05
CA LYS A 100 -4.76 8.19 22.01
C LYS A 100 -4.25 6.88 22.60
N LEU A 101 -3.28 6.25 21.93
CA LEU A 101 -2.50 5.16 22.48
C LEU A 101 -1.24 5.77 23.11
N ASP A 102 -1.16 5.72 24.43
CA ASP A 102 -0.04 6.28 25.17
C ASP A 102 1.22 5.43 24.92
N SER A 103 2.06 5.88 23.99
CA SER A 103 3.37 5.24 23.75
C SER A 103 4.32 5.58 24.90
N MET A 104 4.91 4.56 25.50
CA MET A 104 5.81 4.66 26.66
C MET A 104 7.19 5.26 26.32
N ALA A 105 7.56 5.39 25.04
CA ALA A 105 8.90 5.85 24.63
C ALA A 105 8.86 6.61 23.29
N PRO A 106 9.81 7.56 23.06
CA PRO A 106 9.94 8.28 21.79
C PRO A 106 10.48 7.32 20.71
N ARG A 107 9.56 6.59 20.07
CA ARG A 107 9.86 5.69 18.97
C ARG A 107 9.01 6.06 17.79
N ILE A 108 9.58 5.86 16.61
CA ILE A 108 8.89 6.08 15.37
C ILE A 108 8.04 4.85 15.11
N VAL A 109 6.74 5.06 14.87
CA VAL A 109 5.85 3.99 14.42
C VAL A 109 6.18 3.72 12.95
N THR A 110 6.62 2.52 12.64
CA THR A 110 7.05 2.15 11.29
C THR A 110 5.97 1.39 10.53
N TRP A 111 5.09 0.70 11.25
CA TRP A 111 3.98 -0.05 10.65
C TRP A 111 2.85 -0.25 11.66
N VAL A 112 1.61 -0.24 11.19
CA VAL A 112 0.41 -0.44 12.00
C VAL A 112 -0.62 -1.28 11.26
N ARG A 113 -1.35 -2.14 11.99
CA ARG A 113 -2.53 -2.80 11.43
C ARG A 113 -3.61 -3.09 12.46
N LEU A 114 -4.86 -2.87 12.07
CA LEU A 114 -6.05 -3.32 12.78
C LEU A 114 -6.41 -4.76 12.38
N MET A 115 -6.78 -5.59 13.36
CA MET A 115 -7.29 -6.94 13.18
C MET A 115 -8.60 -7.08 13.95
N ARG A 116 -9.60 -7.66 13.29
CA ARG A 116 -10.93 -7.97 13.87
C ARG A 116 -11.59 -6.80 14.63
N GLY A 117 -11.29 -5.55 14.25
CA GLY A 117 -11.81 -4.31 14.88
C GLY A 117 -11.38 -4.05 16.33
N ARG A 118 -10.80 -5.03 17.02
CA ARG A 118 -10.41 -4.98 18.43
C ARG A 118 -8.90 -4.93 18.64
N TRP A 119 -8.14 -5.64 17.83
CA TRP A 119 -6.70 -5.81 18.06
C TRP A 119 -5.89 -4.90 17.14
N CYS A 120 -4.89 -4.22 17.69
CA CYS A 120 -4.01 -3.37 16.90
C CYS A 120 -2.56 -3.81 17.06
N LEU A 121 -1.91 -4.09 15.93
CA LEU A 121 -0.48 -4.33 15.87
C LEU A 121 0.23 -3.03 15.57
N VAL A 122 1.23 -2.72 16.39
CA VAL A 122 2.02 -1.49 16.26
C VAL A 122 3.49 -1.86 16.28
N ALA A 123 4.13 -1.73 15.13
CA ALA A 123 5.58 -1.78 15.02
C ALA A 123 6.17 -0.40 15.30
N SER A 124 7.15 -0.36 16.19
CA SER A 124 7.85 0.87 16.53
C SER A 124 9.34 0.61 16.70
N ALA A 125 10.16 1.57 16.27
CA ALA A 125 11.60 1.42 16.29
C ALA A 125 12.33 2.74 16.52
N ASN A 126 13.54 2.62 17.02
CA ASN A 126 14.57 3.66 17.04
C ASN A 126 15.93 2.97 16.83
N VAL A 127 17.03 3.72 16.89
CA VAL A 127 18.38 3.16 16.67
C VAL A 127 18.81 2.10 17.70
N SER A 128 18.20 2.09 18.89
CA SER A 128 18.55 1.17 19.99
C SER A 128 17.71 -0.10 20.02
N GLU A 129 16.48 -0.06 19.52
CA GLU A 129 15.58 -1.22 19.55
C GLU A 129 14.43 -1.11 18.55
N SER A 130 13.91 -2.28 18.15
CA SER A 130 12.68 -2.42 17.40
C SER A 130 11.76 -3.42 18.08
N ARG A 131 10.46 -3.11 18.12
CA ARG A 131 9.45 -3.99 18.70
C ARG A 131 8.15 -3.97 17.90
N LEU A 132 7.43 -5.07 17.99
CA LEU A 132 6.03 -5.18 17.63
C LEU A 132 5.21 -5.33 18.91
N THR A 133 4.19 -4.50 19.06
CA THR A 133 3.28 -4.53 20.21
C THR A 133 1.87 -4.86 19.74
N LEU A 134 1.19 -5.76 20.44
CA LEU A 134 -0.22 -6.07 20.25
C LEU A 134 -1.03 -5.33 21.31
N TRP A 135 -2.01 -4.56 20.88
CA TRP A 135 -2.89 -3.77 21.72
C TRP A 135 -4.31 -4.33 21.68
N ASP A 136 -4.95 -4.44 22.85
CA ASP A 136 -6.40 -4.62 22.95
C ASP A 136 -7.03 -3.23 22.99
N LEU A 137 -7.84 -2.92 21.98
CA LEU A 137 -8.57 -1.65 21.91
C LEU A 137 -9.92 -1.72 22.63
N SER A 138 -10.38 -2.89 23.06
CA SER A 138 -11.70 -3.03 23.70
C SER A 138 -11.78 -2.22 25.00
N SER A 139 -12.97 -1.71 25.30
CA SER A 139 -13.21 -0.98 26.56
C SER A 139 -13.47 -1.88 27.76
N ARG A 140 -13.50 -3.20 27.56
CA ARG A 140 -13.67 -4.15 28.66
C ARG A 140 -12.53 -4.04 29.67
N SER A 141 -11.35 -3.63 29.21
CA SER A 141 -10.18 -3.33 30.01
C SER A 141 -10.02 -1.83 30.33
N GLY A 142 -11.03 -1.00 30.02
CA GLY A 142 -11.04 0.44 30.24
C GLY A 142 -10.46 1.22 29.06
N ARG A 143 -9.13 1.33 29.01
CA ARG A 143 -8.39 2.07 27.97
C ARG A 143 -7.62 1.11 27.07
N PRO A 144 -7.38 1.47 25.80
CA PRO A 144 -6.46 0.72 24.97
C PRO A 144 -5.13 0.48 25.70
N HIS A 145 -4.69 -0.77 25.74
CA HIS A 145 -3.46 -1.14 26.43
C HIS A 145 -2.69 -2.22 25.66
N PRO A 146 -1.37 -2.28 25.81
CA PRO A 146 -0.58 -3.35 25.24
C PRO A 146 -0.87 -4.67 25.98
N CYS A 147 -0.88 -5.77 25.25
CA CYS A 147 -1.16 -7.12 25.75
C CYS A 147 0.03 -8.05 25.58
N SER A 148 0.82 -7.88 24.52
CA SER A 148 2.00 -8.66 24.21
C SER A 148 2.97 -7.81 23.40
N GLU A 149 4.26 -8.12 23.50
CA GLU A 149 5.29 -7.52 22.66
C GLU A 149 6.34 -8.54 22.24
N ILE A 150 7.05 -8.26 21.16
CA ILE A 150 8.19 -9.04 20.67
C ILE A 150 9.21 -8.09 20.03
N PHE A 151 10.50 -8.38 20.19
CA PHE A 151 11.59 -7.51 19.75
C PHE A 151 12.30 -8.05 18.52
N PHE A 152 12.84 -7.13 17.70
CA PHE A 152 13.51 -7.43 16.44
C PHE A 152 14.89 -6.76 16.36
N PRO A 153 15.84 -7.37 15.61
CA PRO A 153 17.16 -6.80 15.39
C PRO A 153 17.18 -5.66 14.36
N GLY A 154 16.03 -5.20 13.88
CA GLY A 154 15.91 -4.12 12.90
C GLY A 154 14.47 -3.61 12.86
N PRO A 155 14.24 -2.38 12.35
CA PRO A 155 12.90 -1.84 12.20
C PRO A 155 12.04 -2.73 11.28
N ILE A 156 10.75 -2.84 11.59
CA ILE A 156 9.78 -3.47 10.70
C ILE A 156 9.43 -2.47 9.62
N MET A 157 9.75 -2.80 8.37
CA MET A 157 9.59 -1.89 7.22
C MET A 157 8.18 -1.96 6.64
N ASP A 158 7.62 -3.17 6.59
CA ASP A 158 6.23 -3.44 6.19
C ASP A 158 5.75 -4.77 6.79
N GLY A 159 4.49 -5.10 6.52
CA GLY A 159 3.94 -6.38 6.91
C GLY A 159 2.59 -6.69 6.28
N GLN A 160 2.31 -7.98 6.13
CA GLN A 160 1.06 -8.56 5.64
C GLN A 160 0.40 -9.40 6.74
N ILE A 161 -0.93 -9.41 6.76
CA ILE A 161 -1.73 -10.19 7.71
C ILE A 161 -2.68 -11.09 6.95
N ASP A 162 -2.66 -12.36 7.32
CA ASP A 162 -3.61 -13.38 6.91
C ASP A 162 -4.41 -13.78 8.16
N ASP A 163 -5.65 -13.30 8.22
CA ASP A 163 -6.58 -13.55 9.31
C ASP A 163 -7.61 -14.58 8.83
N ASP A 164 -7.27 -15.85 8.97
CA ASP A 164 -8.24 -16.92 8.80
C ASP A 164 -8.97 -17.14 10.15
N LEU A 165 -10.20 -17.63 10.12
CA LEU A 165 -11.02 -17.79 11.34
C LEU A 165 -10.31 -18.61 12.43
N THR A 166 -9.37 -19.47 12.05
CA THR A 166 -8.64 -20.40 12.91
C THR A 166 -7.27 -19.88 13.37
N ALA A 167 -6.66 -18.96 12.63
CA ALA A 167 -5.30 -18.50 12.82
C ALA A 167 -5.10 -17.10 12.26
N ILE A 168 -4.42 -16.26 13.02
CA ILE A 168 -3.89 -14.98 12.54
C ILE A 168 -2.41 -15.19 12.30
N ARG A 169 -2.00 -15.07 11.03
CA ARG A 169 -0.59 -15.13 10.60
C ARG A 169 -0.15 -13.76 10.12
N ILE A 170 1.13 -13.47 10.34
CA ILE A 170 1.74 -12.18 9.99
C ILE A 170 3.07 -12.45 9.32
N ALA A 171 3.32 -11.78 8.21
CA ALA A 171 4.61 -11.72 7.55
C ALA A 171 5.15 -10.30 7.75
N LEU A 172 6.31 -10.15 8.39
CA LEU A 172 6.89 -8.86 8.72
C LEU A 172 8.26 -8.74 8.09
N THR A 173 8.48 -7.66 7.35
CA THR A 173 9.79 -7.37 6.75
C THR A 173 10.67 -6.69 7.79
N VAL A 174 11.78 -7.32 8.16
CA VAL A 174 12.72 -6.81 9.16
C VAL A 174 13.93 -6.17 8.48
N GLY A 175 14.04 -4.84 8.57
CA GLY A 175 15.06 -4.01 7.94
C GLY A 175 16.41 -3.98 8.68
N CYS A 176 16.99 -5.15 8.95
CA CYS A 176 18.34 -5.25 9.52
C CYS A 176 19.43 -5.29 8.42
N SER A 177 20.69 -5.54 8.80
CA SER A 177 21.82 -5.69 7.86
C SER A 177 21.60 -6.83 6.86
N ASP A 178 20.97 -7.91 7.33
CA ASP A 178 20.58 -9.08 6.53
C ASP A 178 19.05 -9.24 6.57
N PRO A 179 18.28 -8.45 5.81
CA PRO A 179 16.83 -8.47 5.84
C PRO A 179 16.23 -9.82 5.59
N TYR A 180 15.03 -9.95 6.13
CA TYR A 180 14.26 -11.17 6.06
C TYR A 180 12.80 -10.85 6.34
N ILE A 181 11.94 -11.80 5.98
CA ILE A 181 10.56 -11.79 6.42
C ILE A 181 10.41 -12.74 7.59
N GLN A 182 9.93 -12.22 8.71
CA GLN A 182 9.54 -13.00 9.87
C GLN A 182 8.08 -13.44 9.72
N ILE A 183 7.82 -14.74 9.79
CA ILE A 183 6.46 -15.28 9.88
C ILE A 183 6.11 -15.52 11.35
N LEU A 184 5.00 -14.92 11.79
CA LEU A 184 4.47 -15.01 13.15
C LEU A 184 3.02 -15.52 13.13
N SER A 185 2.58 -16.06 14.26
CA SER A 185 1.17 -16.25 14.59
C SER A 185 0.79 -15.42 15.81
N VAL A 186 -0.43 -14.91 15.82
CA VAL A 186 -1.04 -14.20 16.94
C VAL A 186 -2.28 -14.94 17.41
N GLY A 187 -2.45 -15.01 18.73
CA GLY A 187 -3.37 -15.96 19.35
C GLY A 187 -3.37 -15.82 20.87
N GLN A 188 -4.16 -16.66 21.53
CA GLN A 188 -4.26 -16.76 22.98
C GLN A 188 -3.66 -18.07 23.48
N LEU A 189 -2.79 -17.98 24.48
CA LEU A 189 -2.26 -19.11 25.22
C LEU A 189 -2.58 -18.91 26.70
N ASN A 190 -3.32 -19.84 27.31
CA ASN A 190 -3.78 -19.74 28.70
C ASN A 190 -4.53 -18.41 28.99
N GLY A 191 -5.37 -17.97 28.06
CA GLY A 191 -6.15 -16.73 28.16
C GLY A 191 -5.35 -15.44 27.97
N ARG A 192 -4.06 -15.52 27.64
CA ARG A 192 -3.20 -14.35 27.39
C ARG A 192 -2.85 -14.25 25.92
N ALA A 193 -2.94 -13.05 25.36
CA ALA A 193 -2.51 -12.78 23.99
C ALA A 193 -0.98 -12.97 23.88
N GLN A 194 -0.52 -13.66 22.84
CA GLN A 194 0.90 -13.93 22.62
C GLN A 194 1.27 -13.91 21.14
N PHE A 195 2.57 -13.73 20.89
CA PHE A 195 3.20 -13.97 19.60
C PHE A 195 3.90 -15.33 19.60
N ARG A 196 3.74 -16.08 18.51
CA ARG A 196 4.50 -17.29 18.23
C ARG A 196 5.28 -17.13 16.94
N ILE A 197 6.57 -17.48 16.95
CA ILE A 197 7.39 -17.49 15.75
C ILE A 197 7.07 -18.76 14.95
N LEU A 198 6.73 -18.63 13.68
CA LEU A 198 6.43 -19.78 12.80
C LEU A 198 7.58 -20.12 11.85
N GLY A 199 8.28 -19.12 11.34
CA GLY A 199 9.31 -19.33 10.33
C GLY A 199 9.96 -18.02 9.89
N ARG A 200 10.98 -18.14 9.03
CA ARG A 200 11.75 -17.01 8.49
C ARG A 200 12.04 -17.26 7.02
N VAL A 201 11.89 -16.21 6.20
CA VAL A 201 12.30 -16.20 4.79
C VAL A 201 13.50 -15.25 4.67
N PRO A 202 14.73 -15.77 4.51
CA PRO A 202 15.93 -14.94 4.36
C PRO A 202 15.93 -14.21 3.00
N ASP A 203 16.78 -13.19 2.88
CA ASP A 203 17.06 -12.48 1.62
C ASP A 203 15.85 -11.81 0.93
N ALA A 204 14.74 -11.68 1.65
CA ALA A 204 13.54 -10.97 1.20
C ALA A 204 13.58 -9.49 1.60
N SER A 205 13.30 -8.60 0.64
CA SER A 205 13.30 -7.16 0.84
C SER A 205 11.96 -6.62 1.31
N HIS A 206 10.85 -7.18 0.83
CA HIS A 206 9.49 -6.71 1.13
C HIS A 206 8.48 -7.87 1.12
N SER A 207 7.52 -7.84 2.04
CA SER A 207 6.40 -8.76 2.09
C SER A 207 5.22 -8.18 1.30
N LEU A 208 4.85 -8.83 0.20
CA LEU A 208 3.85 -8.32 -0.73
C LEU A 208 2.48 -8.95 -0.49
N LEU A 209 2.44 -10.23 -0.13
CA LEU A 209 1.21 -10.97 0.16
C LEU A 209 1.50 -12.13 1.11
N LEU A 210 0.56 -12.44 2.00
CA LEU A 210 0.58 -13.63 2.85
C LEU A 210 -0.77 -14.33 2.74
N HIS A 211 -0.75 -15.65 2.55
CA HIS A 211 -1.95 -16.47 2.60
C HIS A 211 -1.61 -17.90 3.01
N GLY A 212 -2.10 -18.33 4.17
CA GLY A 212 -1.78 -19.63 4.73
C GLY A 212 -0.27 -19.81 4.95
N SER A 213 0.30 -20.79 4.26
CA SER A 213 1.73 -21.13 4.30
C SER A 213 2.53 -20.52 3.14
N GLU A 214 1.88 -19.75 2.27
CA GLU A 214 2.51 -19.09 1.13
C GLU A 214 2.72 -17.60 1.41
N VAL A 215 3.89 -17.09 1.06
CA VAL A 215 4.21 -15.66 1.10
C VAL A 215 4.77 -15.22 -0.25
N VAL A 216 4.26 -14.11 -0.78
CA VAL A 216 4.83 -13.47 -1.97
C VAL A 216 5.72 -12.33 -1.53
N VAL A 217 6.95 -12.32 -2.04
CA VAL A 217 8.01 -11.43 -1.58
C VAL A 217 8.71 -10.76 -2.76
N ALA A 218 9.25 -9.57 -2.54
CA ALA A 218 10.35 -9.08 -3.37
C ALA A 218 11.67 -9.59 -2.78
N LEU A 219 12.60 -10.02 -3.62
CA LEU A 219 13.92 -10.45 -3.18
C LEU A 219 14.89 -9.26 -3.11
N MET A 220 15.83 -9.30 -2.17
CA MET A 220 16.79 -8.20 -1.96
C MET A 220 18.00 -8.29 -2.88
N ASN A 221 18.43 -9.52 -3.18
CA ASN A 221 19.67 -9.84 -3.89
C ASN A 221 19.44 -10.43 -5.29
N ASP A 222 18.20 -10.74 -5.63
CA ASP A 222 17.78 -11.19 -6.95
C ASP A 222 17.03 -10.09 -7.70
N ASP A 223 16.68 -10.37 -8.96
CA ASP A 223 15.92 -9.47 -9.81
C ASP A 223 14.59 -9.08 -9.13
N ASP A 224 14.49 -7.81 -8.72
CA ASP A 224 13.30 -7.28 -8.05
C ASP A 224 12.17 -6.98 -9.04
N ALA A 225 12.41 -7.19 -10.34
CA ALA A 225 11.40 -7.05 -11.38
C ALA A 225 10.22 -8.01 -11.20
N PHE A 226 10.45 -9.17 -10.56
CA PHE A 226 9.42 -10.19 -10.41
C PHE A 226 9.26 -10.62 -8.95
N PRO A 227 8.02 -10.60 -8.43
CA PRO A 227 7.77 -11.12 -7.11
C PRO A 227 7.91 -12.63 -7.10
N VAL A 228 8.27 -13.17 -5.95
CA VAL A 228 8.53 -14.60 -5.76
C VAL A 228 7.56 -15.15 -4.73
N ALA A 229 6.80 -16.18 -5.10
CA ALA A 229 5.96 -16.92 -4.17
C ALA A 229 6.80 -18.00 -3.48
N ILE A 230 6.74 -18.05 -2.16
CA ILE A 230 7.53 -18.95 -1.32
C ILE A 230 6.58 -19.69 -0.38
N GLU A 231 6.66 -21.02 -0.39
CA GLU A 231 6.03 -21.86 0.62
C GLU A 231 6.96 -21.94 1.83
N TRP A 232 6.76 -21.06 2.81
CA TRP A 232 7.75 -20.80 3.87
C TRP A 232 7.96 -21.98 4.82
N THR A 233 7.05 -22.96 4.85
CA THR A 233 7.25 -24.19 5.64
C THR A 233 8.23 -25.16 4.98
N THR A 234 8.28 -25.19 3.65
CA THR A 234 9.13 -26.11 2.88
C THR A 234 10.33 -25.44 2.23
N GLY A 235 10.32 -24.10 2.14
CA GLY A 235 11.31 -23.31 1.42
C GLY A 235 11.22 -23.43 -0.11
N LYS A 236 10.14 -24.01 -0.65
CA LYS A 236 9.93 -24.08 -2.10
C LYS A 236 9.60 -22.69 -2.66
N ILE A 237 10.10 -22.43 -3.86
CA ILE A 237 10.10 -21.11 -4.49
C ILE A 237 9.49 -21.20 -5.90
N ALA A 238 8.62 -20.26 -6.25
CA ALA A 238 8.07 -20.06 -7.58
C ALA A 238 8.11 -18.57 -7.96
N VAL A 239 8.88 -18.24 -9.00
CA VAL A 239 9.00 -16.87 -9.52
C VAL A 239 7.75 -16.50 -10.31
N LEU A 240 7.10 -15.38 -10.00
CA LEU A 240 5.97 -14.83 -10.76
C LEU A 240 6.51 -13.95 -11.90
N GLY A 241 7.37 -14.57 -12.72
CA GLY A 241 8.12 -13.92 -13.79
C GLY A 241 7.66 -14.35 -15.19
N PRO A 242 8.22 -13.74 -16.24
CA PRO A 242 7.61 -13.77 -17.56
C PRO A 242 7.84 -15.13 -18.23
N VAL A 243 6.77 -15.61 -18.87
CA VAL A 243 6.85 -16.32 -20.16
C VAL A 243 7.46 -15.33 -21.16
N PRO A 244 8.42 -15.71 -22.03
CA PRO A 244 9.30 -14.78 -22.75
C PRO A 244 8.52 -13.68 -23.45
N LEU A 245 8.55 -12.47 -22.88
CA LEU A 245 7.88 -11.30 -23.42
C LEU A 245 8.93 -10.22 -23.66
N THR A 246 8.99 -9.83 -24.92
CA THR A 246 9.76 -8.73 -25.51
C THR A 246 9.78 -7.47 -24.64
N GLU A 247 10.99 -7.08 -24.20
CA GLU A 247 11.56 -5.74 -23.92
C GLU A 247 10.75 -4.64 -23.18
N SER A 248 9.46 -4.80 -22.82
CA SER A 248 8.57 -3.64 -22.63
C SER A 248 7.93 -3.39 -21.24
N ALA A 249 8.07 -4.23 -20.22
CA ALA A 249 7.44 -3.92 -18.92
C ALA A 249 8.36 -3.06 -18.03
N SER A 250 7.81 -2.00 -17.42
CA SER A 250 8.45 -1.26 -16.32
C SER A 250 8.00 -1.93 -15.02
N TYR A 251 8.94 -2.37 -14.19
CA TYR A 251 8.66 -3.34 -13.13
C TYR A 251 8.70 -2.72 -11.74
N HIS A 252 7.90 -1.70 -11.48
CA HIS A 252 7.92 -1.05 -10.18
C HIS A 252 6.48 -0.73 -9.77
N ASP A 253 6.14 -1.03 -8.50
CA ASP A 253 4.78 -1.17 -7.91
C ASP A 253 4.10 -2.52 -8.14
N LEU A 254 4.68 -3.56 -7.53
CA LEU A 254 4.12 -4.91 -7.51
C LEU A 254 3.10 -5.04 -6.38
N GLN A 255 1.83 -5.18 -6.76
CA GLN A 255 0.75 -5.47 -5.82
C GLN A 255 0.11 -6.82 -6.19
N PRO A 256 0.57 -7.93 -5.62
CA PRO A 256 -0.02 -9.25 -5.83
C PRO A 256 -1.23 -9.47 -4.91
N GLN A 257 -2.23 -10.21 -5.41
CA GLN A 257 -3.37 -10.67 -4.63
C GLN A 257 -3.76 -12.09 -5.03
N TYR A 258 -3.96 -12.96 -4.04
CA TYR A 258 -4.59 -14.25 -4.25
C TYR A 258 -6.08 -14.04 -4.49
N TRP A 259 -6.57 -14.60 -5.59
CA TRP A 259 -7.99 -14.58 -5.91
C TRP A 259 -8.36 -15.94 -6.50
N ASN A 260 -9.07 -16.75 -5.71
CA ASN A 260 -9.34 -18.15 -6.04
C ASN A 260 -8.02 -18.90 -6.32
N GLU A 261 -7.93 -19.61 -7.45
CA GLU A 261 -6.76 -20.39 -7.87
C GLU A 261 -5.73 -19.58 -8.68
N VAL A 262 -5.83 -18.25 -8.66
CA VAL A 262 -4.92 -17.36 -9.41
C VAL A 262 -4.26 -16.33 -8.50
N VAL A 263 -3.09 -15.87 -8.94
CA VAL A 263 -2.41 -14.70 -8.40
C VAL A 263 -2.56 -13.57 -9.41
N VAL A 264 -3.20 -12.48 -8.98
CA VAL A 264 -3.35 -11.27 -9.79
C VAL A 264 -2.23 -10.32 -9.41
N LEU A 265 -1.35 -10.02 -10.36
CA LEU A 265 -0.25 -9.09 -10.20
C LEU A 265 -0.55 -7.82 -11.00
N VAL A 266 -0.75 -6.71 -10.30
CA VAL A 266 -0.86 -5.39 -10.96
C VAL A 266 0.55 -4.80 -11.07
N MET A 267 0.92 -4.41 -12.28
CA MET A 267 2.16 -3.72 -12.62
C MET A 267 1.84 -2.31 -13.13
N THR A 268 2.89 -1.54 -13.42
CA THR A 268 2.82 -0.14 -13.87
C THR A 268 1.92 0.08 -15.10
N THR A 269 1.91 -0.85 -16.06
CA THR A 269 1.20 -0.71 -17.34
C THR A 269 0.26 -1.86 -17.67
N GLU A 270 0.20 -2.91 -16.85
CA GLU A 270 -0.56 -4.12 -17.14
C GLU A 270 -0.92 -4.89 -15.87
N ILE A 271 -1.91 -5.77 -16.00
CA ILE A 271 -2.27 -6.78 -14.99
C ILE A 271 -1.88 -8.13 -15.55
N GLN A 272 -1.03 -8.85 -14.83
CA GLN A 272 -0.66 -10.21 -15.13
C GLN A 272 -1.41 -11.16 -14.20
N ILE A 273 -1.88 -12.27 -14.74
CA ILE A 273 -2.63 -13.26 -13.98
C ILE A 273 -1.89 -14.58 -14.09
N TYR A 274 -1.47 -15.10 -12.95
CA TYR A 274 -0.73 -16.36 -12.83
C TYR A 274 -1.63 -17.43 -12.22
N ARG A 275 -1.45 -18.68 -12.61
CA ARG A 275 -1.97 -19.80 -11.83
C ARG A 275 -1.23 -19.84 -10.50
N ARG A 276 -1.96 -20.05 -9.40
CA ARG A 276 -1.36 -20.28 -8.08
C ARG A 276 -0.36 -21.45 -8.14
N PRO A 277 0.87 -21.29 -7.64
CA PRO A 277 1.83 -22.39 -7.62
C PRO A 277 1.34 -23.54 -6.73
N ASP A 278 1.26 -24.75 -7.27
CA ASP A 278 0.93 -25.96 -6.52
C ASP A 278 2.18 -26.60 -5.89
N PHE A 279 2.63 -26.06 -4.76
CA PHE A 279 3.84 -26.53 -4.08
C PHE A 279 3.83 -28.01 -3.67
N ALA A 280 2.67 -28.69 -3.65
CA ALA A 280 2.57 -30.11 -3.36
C ALA A 280 3.04 -30.98 -4.54
N SER A 281 2.66 -30.62 -5.77
CA SER A 281 3.06 -31.34 -7.00
C SER A 281 4.40 -30.86 -7.59
N HIS A 282 4.99 -29.79 -7.05
CA HIS A 282 6.24 -29.22 -7.55
C HIS A 282 7.43 -30.19 -7.43
N GLY A 283 7.77 -30.82 -8.56
CA GLY A 283 9.03 -31.51 -8.79
C GLY A 283 10.08 -30.68 -9.56
N HIS A 284 9.70 -29.78 -10.47
CA HIS A 284 10.66 -29.21 -11.45
C HIS A 284 10.38 -27.79 -12.02
N SER A 285 9.24 -27.14 -11.76
CA SER A 285 8.99 -25.79 -12.33
C SER A 285 9.22 -24.70 -11.28
N HIS A 286 10.24 -23.87 -11.51
CA HIS A 286 10.60 -22.73 -10.66
C HIS A 286 9.81 -21.45 -10.96
N CYS A 287 8.86 -21.50 -11.91
CA CYS A 287 8.09 -20.34 -12.35
C CYS A 287 6.58 -20.58 -12.25
N GLY A 288 5.85 -19.53 -11.86
CA GLY A 288 4.40 -19.48 -11.94
C GLY A 288 3.92 -19.53 -13.39
N SER A 289 2.82 -20.25 -13.66
CA SER A 289 2.27 -20.33 -15.02
C SER A 289 1.44 -19.09 -15.31
N LEU A 290 1.94 -18.20 -16.17
CA LEU A 290 1.18 -17.04 -16.66
C LEU A 290 -0.06 -17.52 -17.45
N ILE A 291 -1.23 -17.01 -17.10
CA ILE A 291 -2.51 -17.31 -17.74
C ILE A 291 -2.85 -16.22 -18.76
N SER A 292 -2.79 -14.96 -18.36
CA SER A 292 -3.12 -13.82 -19.23
C SER A 292 -2.42 -12.54 -18.78
N VAL A 293 -2.31 -11.61 -19.74
CA VAL A 293 -1.82 -10.24 -19.53
C VAL A 293 -2.89 -9.28 -20.04
N HIS A 294 -3.22 -8.28 -19.24
CA HIS A 294 -4.21 -7.26 -19.57
C HIS A 294 -3.58 -5.87 -19.49
N PRO A 295 -3.38 -5.16 -20.62
CA PRO A 295 -2.82 -3.82 -20.59
C PRO A 295 -3.77 -2.85 -19.87
N ILE A 296 -3.18 -2.01 -19.03
CA ILE A 296 -3.87 -0.96 -18.30
C ILE A 296 -3.82 0.31 -19.17
N GLY A 297 -4.85 0.48 -20.01
CA GLY A 297 -4.96 1.59 -20.96
C GLY A 297 -5.33 2.92 -20.32
N LEU A 298 -4.63 3.35 -19.27
CA LEU A 298 -4.88 4.64 -18.63
C LEU A 298 -4.42 5.77 -19.52
N LYS A 299 -5.36 6.67 -19.85
CA LYS A 299 -5.07 7.91 -20.59
C LYS A 299 -5.61 9.09 -19.78
N TYR A 300 -4.75 10.07 -19.52
CA TYR A 300 -5.12 11.34 -18.91
C TYR A 300 -4.78 12.46 -19.89
N TYR A 301 -5.77 13.25 -20.30
CA TYR A 301 -5.62 14.25 -21.39
C TYR A 301 -4.92 13.73 -22.66
N GLY A 302 -5.10 12.44 -22.98
CA GLY A 302 -4.49 11.81 -24.15
C GLY A 302 -3.07 11.28 -23.94
N LEU A 303 -2.43 11.58 -22.80
CA LEU A 303 -1.12 11.03 -22.43
C LEU A 303 -1.29 9.68 -21.69
N PRO A 304 -0.43 8.68 -21.97
CA PRO A 304 -0.42 7.43 -21.22
C PRO A 304 -0.06 7.70 -19.77
N SER A 305 -0.94 7.30 -18.85
CA SER A 305 -0.68 7.33 -17.42
C SER A 305 -0.30 5.92 -16.95
N THR A 306 0.43 5.84 -15.85
CA THR A 306 0.92 4.58 -15.28
C THR A 306 0.34 4.37 -13.89
N VAL A 307 0.15 3.10 -13.53
CA VAL A 307 -0.21 2.70 -12.16
C VAL A 307 0.91 3.10 -11.22
N ASP A 308 0.52 3.74 -10.12
CA ASP A 308 1.39 4.04 -8.99
C ASP A 308 1.03 3.17 -7.77
N LYS A 309 -0.26 2.96 -7.49
CA LYS A 309 -0.69 2.01 -6.45
C LYS A 309 -1.93 1.25 -6.87
N ALA A 310 -2.00 -0.02 -6.50
CA ALA A 310 -3.18 -0.85 -6.70
C ALA A 310 -3.69 -1.39 -5.36
N TYR A 311 -5.01 -1.51 -5.26
CA TYR A 311 -5.69 -2.01 -4.09
C TYR A 311 -6.81 -2.95 -4.50
N PHE A 312 -6.94 -4.08 -3.81
CA PHE A 312 -7.88 -5.13 -4.17
C PHE A 312 -9.12 -5.13 -3.29
N VAL A 313 -10.28 -5.30 -3.92
CA VAL A 313 -11.57 -5.50 -3.27
C VAL A 313 -12.17 -6.79 -3.81
N ASN A 314 -12.12 -7.84 -3.00
CA ASN A 314 -12.81 -9.08 -3.33
C ASN A 314 -14.32 -8.91 -3.05
N SER A 315 -15.16 -9.09 -4.07
CA SER A 315 -16.61 -8.97 -3.91
C SER A 315 -17.24 -10.23 -3.32
N GLU A 316 -16.54 -11.37 -3.33
CA GLU A 316 -17.05 -12.65 -2.83
C GLU A 316 -17.20 -12.69 -1.31
N THR A 317 -16.47 -11.85 -0.59
CA THR A 317 -16.59 -11.73 0.87
C THR A 317 -17.86 -10.99 1.30
N LEU A 318 -18.63 -10.43 0.35
CA LEU A 318 -19.97 -9.93 0.66
C LEU A 318 -20.91 -11.15 0.68
N PRO A 319 -21.44 -11.54 1.85
CA PRO A 319 -22.41 -12.61 1.94
C PRO A 319 -23.65 -12.16 1.19
N MET A 320 -23.80 -12.60 -0.06
CA MET A 320 -25.02 -12.45 -0.82
C MET A 320 -26.13 -13.11 0.01
N PRO A 321 -27.24 -12.40 0.29
CA PRO A 321 -28.36 -13.03 0.96
C PRO A 321 -28.77 -14.26 0.13
N PRO A 322 -29.02 -15.43 0.75
CA PRO A 322 -29.50 -16.59 0.03
C PRO A 322 -30.76 -16.17 -0.73
N SER A 323 -30.73 -16.25 -2.06
CA SER A 323 -31.94 -16.02 -2.85
C SER A 323 -32.88 -17.19 -2.59
N PHE A 324 -33.86 -16.98 -1.72
CA PHE A 324 -34.82 -18.00 -1.28
C PHE A 324 -35.69 -18.58 -2.42
N THR A 325 -35.57 -18.08 -3.65
CA THR A 325 -36.51 -18.37 -4.74
C THR A 325 -35.96 -19.23 -5.88
N ASP A 326 -34.66 -19.55 -5.93
CA ASP A 326 -34.09 -20.32 -7.07
C ASP A 326 -32.99 -21.31 -6.60
N PRO A 327 -33.30 -22.61 -6.50
CA PRO A 327 -32.35 -23.64 -6.03
C PRO A 327 -31.31 -24.04 -7.08
N THR A 328 -31.32 -23.45 -8.28
CA THR A 328 -30.30 -23.76 -9.29
C THR A 328 -28.98 -23.02 -8.96
N PRO A 329 -27.84 -23.72 -8.80
CA PRO A 329 -26.55 -23.08 -8.60
C PRO A 329 -26.17 -22.34 -9.87
N LYS A 330 -26.58 -21.06 -9.97
CA LYS A 330 -26.15 -20.18 -11.05
C LYS A 330 -24.62 -20.12 -10.99
N ALA A 331 -23.98 -20.37 -12.13
CA ALA A 331 -22.53 -20.25 -12.28
C ALA A 331 -22.07 -18.93 -11.64
N ILE A 332 -21.36 -19.04 -10.51
CA ILE A 332 -20.96 -17.89 -9.72
C ILE A 332 -19.81 -17.24 -10.49
N ASN A 333 -20.11 -16.21 -11.27
CA ASN A 333 -19.08 -15.33 -11.79
C ASN A 333 -18.47 -14.61 -10.59
N THR A 334 -17.19 -14.86 -10.35
CA THR A 334 -16.45 -14.17 -9.31
C THR A 334 -15.98 -12.82 -9.84
N LEU A 335 -16.00 -11.80 -8.98
CA LEU A 335 -15.62 -10.42 -9.34
C LEU A 335 -14.57 -9.90 -8.36
N LEU A 336 -13.37 -9.65 -8.89
CA LEU A 336 -12.33 -8.90 -8.21
C LEU A 336 -12.34 -7.47 -8.73
N ARG A 337 -12.42 -6.50 -7.82
CA ARG A 337 -12.22 -5.09 -8.18
C ARG A 337 -10.83 -4.66 -7.79
N ILE A 338 -10.23 -3.87 -8.66
CA ILE A 338 -8.87 -3.38 -8.52
C ILE A 338 -8.98 -1.86 -8.62
N LEU A 339 -8.76 -1.20 -7.50
CA LEU A 339 -8.66 0.25 -7.43
C LEU A 339 -7.23 0.62 -7.77
N VAL A 340 -7.04 1.41 -8.80
CA VAL A 340 -5.73 1.83 -9.28
C VAL A 340 -5.61 3.33 -9.11
N ARG A 341 -4.62 3.77 -8.33
CA ARG A 341 -4.17 5.16 -8.32
C ARG A 341 -3.07 5.30 -9.37
N ASP A 342 -3.23 6.25 -10.27
CA ASP A 342 -2.22 6.57 -11.26
C ASP A 342 -1.22 7.64 -10.75
N ARG A 343 -0.15 7.91 -11.51
CA ARG A 343 0.86 8.91 -11.13
C ARG A 343 0.32 10.34 -11.04
N THR A 344 -0.79 10.63 -11.70
CA THR A 344 -1.49 11.92 -11.58
C THR A 344 -2.43 11.96 -10.38
N SER A 345 -2.34 10.96 -9.48
CA SER A 345 -3.20 10.76 -8.31
C SER A 345 -4.68 10.59 -8.64
N ASN A 346 -5.02 10.25 -9.89
CA ASN A 346 -6.36 9.88 -10.28
C ASN A 346 -6.64 8.44 -9.88
N LEU A 347 -7.86 8.19 -9.41
CA LEU A 347 -8.32 6.85 -9.07
C LEU A 347 -9.05 6.23 -10.27
N HIS A 348 -8.85 4.95 -10.50
CA HIS A 348 -9.50 4.16 -11.52
C HIS A 348 -10.04 2.87 -10.90
N VAL A 349 -11.14 2.36 -11.44
CA VAL A 349 -11.69 1.07 -11.03
C VAL A 349 -11.59 0.11 -12.19
N LEU A 350 -10.90 -1.01 -11.97
CA LEU A 350 -10.83 -2.11 -12.91
C LEU A 350 -11.59 -3.29 -12.32
N ASN A 351 -12.47 -3.88 -13.11
CA ASN A 351 -13.21 -5.08 -12.73
C ASN A 351 -12.63 -6.25 -13.49
N LEU A 352 -12.07 -7.21 -12.75
CA LEU A 352 -11.63 -8.48 -13.27
C LEU A 352 -12.69 -9.53 -12.95
N THR A 353 -13.27 -10.13 -13.98
CA THR A 353 -14.28 -11.18 -13.83
C THR A 353 -13.72 -12.51 -14.31
N TYR A 354 -14.00 -13.57 -13.54
CA TYR A 354 -13.60 -14.93 -13.88
C TYR A 354 -14.87 -15.76 -14.04
N SER A 355 -15.06 -16.31 -15.24
CA SER A 355 -16.22 -17.15 -15.55
C SER A 355 -15.81 -18.61 -15.59
N MET A 356 -16.34 -19.41 -14.65
CA MET A 356 -16.13 -20.86 -14.55
C MET A 356 -16.95 -21.67 -15.58
N LYS A 357 -17.49 -21.04 -16.63
CA LYS A 357 -18.14 -21.79 -17.72
C LYS A 357 -17.09 -22.65 -18.43
N THR A 358 -17.52 -23.55 -19.32
CA THR A 358 -16.72 -24.61 -19.99
C THR A 358 -15.37 -24.18 -20.59
N ASP A 359 -15.10 -22.87 -20.71
CA ASP A 359 -13.79 -22.30 -20.97
C ASP A 359 -13.55 -21.10 -20.00
N PRO A 360 -12.60 -21.19 -19.06
CA PRO A 360 -12.35 -20.14 -18.08
C PRO A 360 -11.87 -18.85 -18.76
N LYS A 361 -12.78 -17.88 -18.88
CA LYS A 361 -12.49 -16.58 -19.50
C LYS A 361 -12.29 -15.51 -18.44
N LEU A 362 -11.11 -14.86 -18.50
CA LEU A 362 -10.81 -13.65 -17.76
C LEU A 362 -11.14 -12.44 -18.63
N SER A 363 -11.92 -11.50 -18.09
CA SER A 363 -12.16 -10.22 -18.75
C SER A 363 -11.93 -9.07 -17.79
N LEU A 364 -11.19 -8.07 -18.28
CA LEU A 364 -10.93 -6.82 -17.58
C LEU A 364 -11.82 -5.72 -18.18
N ALA A 365 -12.62 -5.08 -17.33
CA ALA A 365 -13.39 -3.90 -17.70
C ALA A 365 -12.86 -2.68 -16.95
N HIS A 366 -12.59 -1.59 -17.67
CA HIS A 366 -12.10 -0.34 -17.12
C HIS A 366 -13.23 0.67 -16.94
N PHE A 367 -13.31 1.25 -15.75
CA PHE A 367 -14.26 2.29 -15.43
C PHE A 367 -13.50 3.51 -14.88
N PRO A 368 -13.56 4.66 -15.57
CA PRO A 368 -12.99 5.88 -15.03
C PRO A 368 -13.77 6.28 -13.77
N CYS A 369 -13.06 6.58 -12.68
CA CYS A 369 -13.69 7.16 -11.52
C CYS A 369 -13.81 8.67 -11.74
N LEU A 370 -15.03 9.20 -11.80
CA LEU A 370 -15.25 10.64 -11.73
C LEU A 370 -15.17 11.05 -10.25
N LEU A 371 -13.96 11.32 -9.74
CA LEU A 371 -13.78 11.91 -8.40
C LEU A 371 -14.14 13.40 -8.34
N THR A 372 -14.43 14.03 -9.49
CA THR A 372 -14.56 15.49 -9.57
C THR A 372 -15.93 15.97 -9.09
N GLU A 373 -15.96 16.66 -7.95
CA GLU A 373 -16.83 17.82 -7.83
C GLU A 373 -16.51 18.76 -9.00
N LYS A 374 -17.54 19.26 -9.68
CA LYS A 374 -17.41 20.33 -10.67
C LYS A 374 -16.90 21.59 -9.94
N GLY A 375 -15.59 21.74 -9.72
CA GLY A 375 -15.02 22.98 -9.19
C GLY A 375 -13.67 22.93 -8.47
N THR A 376 -13.21 21.79 -7.95
CA THR A 376 -11.96 21.73 -7.15
C THR A 376 -10.84 21.00 -7.90
N LEU A 377 -10.23 21.70 -8.86
CA LEU A 377 -9.23 21.18 -9.81
C LEU A 377 -7.89 20.71 -9.20
N TYR A 378 -7.70 20.72 -7.88
CA TYR A 378 -6.35 20.56 -7.27
C TYR A 378 -6.26 19.62 -6.06
N THR A 379 -7.24 18.74 -5.82
CA THR A 379 -7.12 17.72 -4.76
C THR A 379 -6.54 16.44 -5.33
N SER A 380 -5.36 16.04 -4.85
CA SER A 380 -4.70 14.78 -5.23
C SER A 380 -4.94 13.72 -4.15
N VAL A 381 -5.37 12.52 -4.54
CA VAL A 381 -5.51 11.41 -3.58
C VAL A 381 -4.12 10.88 -3.24
N THR A 382 -3.64 11.11 -2.02
CA THR A 382 -2.32 10.64 -1.58
C THR A 382 -2.36 9.24 -0.97
N GLN A 383 -3.49 8.84 -0.40
CA GLN A 383 -3.63 7.54 0.23
C GLN A 383 -5.06 7.01 0.09
N VAL A 384 -5.16 5.71 -0.17
CA VAL A 384 -6.41 4.99 -0.21
C VAL A 384 -6.37 3.92 0.87
N CYS A 385 -7.34 3.94 1.78
CA CYS A 385 -7.55 2.85 2.73
C CYS A 385 -8.88 2.19 2.40
N ILE A 386 -8.84 0.91 2.05
CA ILE A 386 -10.06 0.13 1.81
C ILE A 386 -10.52 -0.43 3.15
N GLY A 387 -11.79 -0.20 3.49
CA GLY A 387 -12.43 -0.88 4.60
C GLY A 387 -12.51 -2.40 4.36
N SER A 388 -12.59 -3.17 5.44
CA SER A 388 -12.61 -4.63 5.41
C SER A 388 -13.70 -5.28 4.55
N THR A 389 -14.79 -4.56 4.27
CA THR A 389 -15.88 -5.03 3.40
C THR A 389 -15.65 -4.69 1.93
N GLY A 390 -14.61 -3.91 1.60
CA GLY A 390 -14.37 -3.38 0.27
C GLY A 390 -15.32 -2.27 -0.17
N GLY A 391 -16.39 -2.02 0.59
CA GLY A 391 -17.47 -1.12 0.22
C GLY A 391 -17.24 0.34 0.61
N MET A 392 -16.37 0.57 1.59
CA MET A 392 -16.01 1.91 2.05
C MET A 392 -14.53 2.15 1.76
N ILE A 393 -14.23 3.32 1.23
CA ILE A 393 -12.89 3.74 0.87
C ILE A 393 -12.63 5.06 1.59
N LEU A 394 -11.59 5.12 2.40
CA LEU A 394 -11.09 6.37 2.94
C LEU A 394 -10.03 6.91 1.99
N LEU A 395 -10.22 8.13 1.52
CA LEU A 395 -9.31 8.85 0.65
C LEU A 395 -8.67 9.97 1.45
N ARG A 396 -7.34 9.95 1.56
CA ARG A 396 -6.58 11.11 2.00
C ARG A 396 -6.25 11.96 0.79
N HIS A 397 -6.52 13.25 0.90
CA HIS A 397 -6.24 14.24 -0.11
C HIS A 397 -5.10 15.13 0.36
N SER A 398 -4.15 15.39 -0.53
CA SER A 398 -3.21 16.49 -0.43
C SER A 398 -3.62 17.56 -1.43
N GLU A 399 -3.71 18.80 -0.96
CA GLU A 399 -3.77 19.97 -1.80
C GLU A 399 -2.37 20.54 -1.85
N ALA A 400 -1.81 20.72 -3.06
CA ALA A 400 -0.43 21.22 -3.25
C ALA A 400 -0.14 22.57 -2.55
N TRP A 401 -1.18 23.28 -2.09
CA TRP A 401 -1.11 24.61 -1.49
C TRP A 401 -1.72 24.71 -0.08
N ALA A 402 -2.30 23.64 0.47
CA ALA A 402 -2.94 23.70 1.79
C ALA A 402 -2.10 22.99 2.85
N VAL A 403 -1.92 23.60 4.02
CA VAL A 403 -1.24 22.97 5.19
C VAL A 403 -1.98 21.70 5.63
N THR A 404 -3.28 21.64 5.36
CA THR A 404 -4.17 20.65 5.92
C THR A 404 -4.45 19.55 4.90
N SER A 405 -3.98 18.34 5.20
CA SER A 405 -4.53 17.15 4.55
C SER A 405 -6.05 17.12 4.78
N ARG A 406 -6.82 16.66 3.80
CA ARG A 406 -8.26 16.41 3.97
C ARG A 406 -8.51 14.92 3.87
N MET A 407 -9.50 14.41 4.59
CA MET A 407 -9.98 13.05 4.39
C MET A 407 -11.37 13.07 3.80
N SER A 408 -11.65 12.21 2.82
CA SER A 408 -13.02 11.96 2.38
C SER A 408 -13.33 10.48 2.47
N ILE A 409 -14.60 10.18 2.65
CA ILE A 409 -15.09 8.80 2.65
C ILE A 409 -15.89 8.60 1.37
N ALA A 410 -15.45 7.65 0.56
CA ALA A 410 -16.12 7.23 -0.65
C ALA A 410 -16.77 5.86 -0.44
N ASN A 411 -17.88 5.64 -1.13
CA ASN A 411 -18.58 4.37 -1.11
C ASN A 411 -18.48 3.74 -2.51
N LEU A 412 -18.03 2.50 -2.55
CA LEU A 412 -17.99 1.68 -3.76
C LEU A 412 -19.36 1.02 -3.91
N ARG A 413 -20.23 1.64 -4.73
CA ARG A 413 -21.58 1.11 -4.98
C ARG A 413 -21.57 0.16 -6.17
N ASN A 414 -22.20 -0.98 -5.98
CA ASN A 414 -22.66 -1.81 -7.09
C ASN A 414 -23.95 -1.15 -7.59
N VAL A 415 -23.91 -0.54 -8.77
CA VAL A 415 -25.17 -0.19 -9.43
C VAL A 415 -25.77 -1.52 -9.88
N ALA A 416 -26.82 -1.96 -9.19
CA ALA A 416 -27.57 -3.13 -9.63
C ALA A 416 -28.19 -2.78 -10.99
N PRO A 417 -28.02 -3.64 -12.01
CA PRO A 417 -28.60 -3.38 -13.32
C PRO A 417 -30.10 -3.15 -13.15
N SER A 418 -30.60 -1.97 -13.52
CA SER A 418 -32.03 -1.70 -13.39
C SER A 418 -32.79 -2.71 -14.27
N GLU A 419 -33.78 -3.43 -13.71
CA GLU A 419 -34.55 -4.44 -14.46
C GLU A 419 -35.25 -3.86 -15.71
N ASP A 420 -35.47 -2.55 -15.76
CA ASP A 420 -36.09 -1.85 -16.90
C ASP A 420 -35.14 -1.58 -18.09
N ASN A 421 -33.83 -1.87 -17.98
CA ASN A 421 -32.83 -1.64 -19.04
C ASN A 421 -32.28 -2.94 -19.64
N LEU A 422 -33.16 -3.89 -19.96
CA LEU A 422 -32.83 -5.19 -20.58
C LEU A 422 -32.16 -5.12 -21.96
N LEU A 423 -31.91 -3.93 -22.52
CA LEU A 423 -31.25 -3.72 -23.81
C LEU A 423 -29.92 -2.95 -23.66
N HIS A 424 -28.85 -3.73 -23.46
CA HIS A 424 -27.46 -3.45 -23.85
C HIS A 424 -26.61 -2.35 -23.18
N LYS A 425 -27.06 -1.63 -22.16
CA LYS A 425 -26.14 -0.74 -21.41
C LYS A 425 -25.60 -1.46 -20.17
N VAL A 426 -24.37 -1.96 -20.27
CA VAL A 426 -23.56 -2.34 -19.10
C VAL A 426 -23.39 -1.09 -18.25
N GLU A 427 -24.11 -1.02 -17.13
CA GLU A 427 -24.02 0.10 -16.20
C GLU A 427 -22.61 0.16 -15.60
N LYS A 428 -22.04 1.37 -15.57
CA LYS A 428 -20.67 1.60 -15.12
C LYS A 428 -20.66 1.64 -13.59
N PRO A 429 -19.82 0.84 -12.88
CA PRO A 429 -19.58 1.05 -11.46
C PRO A 429 -19.15 2.50 -11.25
N THR A 430 -19.80 3.15 -10.28
CA THR A 430 -19.56 4.55 -9.97
C THR A 430 -19.11 4.61 -8.52
N ILE A 431 -17.89 5.08 -8.28
CA ILE A 431 -17.50 5.48 -6.93
C ILE A 431 -18.26 6.76 -6.63
N THR A 432 -19.14 6.70 -5.64
CA THR A 432 -19.81 7.91 -5.16
C THR A 432 -19.00 8.41 -3.97
N VAL A 433 -18.25 9.48 -4.19
CA VAL A 433 -17.64 10.21 -3.08
C VAL A 433 -18.78 10.87 -2.32
N GLN A 434 -18.91 10.56 -1.02
CA GLN A 434 -19.73 11.39 -0.18
C GLN A 434 -18.88 12.63 0.08
N ASN A 435 -19.27 13.79 -0.47
CA ASN A 435 -18.52 15.06 -0.41
C ASN A 435 -18.49 15.67 1.00
N LYS A 436 -18.29 14.84 2.02
CA LYS A 436 -18.03 15.25 3.38
C LYS A 436 -16.55 15.08 3.62
N PHE A 437 -15.82 16.17 3.40
CA PHE A 437 -14.46 16.28 3.86
C PHE A 437 -14.47 16.32 5.37
N ILE A 438 -13.63 15.50 5.98
CA ILE A 438 -13.32 15.62 7.38
C ILE A 438 -12.02 16.42 7.48
N SER A 439 -12.10 17.57 8.14
CA SER A 439 -10.93 18.39 8.45
C SER A 439 -9.99 17.56 9.33
N VAL A 440 -8.73 17.43 8.92
CA VAL A 440 -7.71 16.75 9.73
C VAL A 440 -7.39 17.55 10.99
N GLU A 441 -7.71 18.85 11.03
CA GLU A 441 -7.58 19.66 12.25
C GLU A 441 -8.65 19.32 13.30
N ASP A 442 -9.86 18.92 12.85
CA ASP A 442 -10.96 18.48 13.72
C ASP A 442 -10.90 16.98 14.05
N LEU A 443 -10.03 16.24 13.36
CA LEU A 443 -9.75 14.84 13.61
C LEU A 443 -8.27 14.64 13.93
N PRO A 444 -7.89 14.52 15.21
CA PRO A 444 -6.64 13.87 15.59
C PRO A 444 -6.61 12.35 15.28
N ASN A 445 -6.97 11.94 14.04
CA ASN A 445 -6.58 10.72 13.32
C ASN A 445 -7.53 9.50 13.35
N LEU A 446 -7.94 9.09 12.13
CA LEU A 446 -8.28 7.70 11.79
C LEU A 446 -6.96 6.94 11.55
N GLN A 447 -6.43 6.20 12.53
CA GLN A 447 -5.20 5.40 12.38
C GLN A 447 -4.10 6.05 11.53
N PHE A 448 -3.68 7.26 11.92
CA PHE A 448 -2.45 7.86 11.44
C PHE A 448 -1.56 8.13 12.64
N TRP A 449 -0.27 7.79 12.51
CA TRP A 449 0.75 8.22 13.45
C TRP A 449 1.23 9.61 13.05
N ASN A 450 1.63 10.42 14.03
CA ASN A 450 2.34 11.67 13.74
C ASN A 450 3.87 11.44 13.75
N SER A 451 4.64 12.41 13.26
CA SER A 451 6.11 12.37 13.28
C SER A 451 6.70 12.25 14.70
N ARG A 452 5.89 12.49 15.75
CA ARG A 452 6.26 12.29 17.15
C ARG A 452 6.07 10.84 17.63
N GLY A 453 5.58 9.94 16.77
CA GLY A 453 5.32 8.56 17.11
C GLY A 453 4.07 8.33 17.96
N GLU A 454 3.19 9.33 18.08
CA GLU A 454 1.91 9.17 18.76
C GLU A 454 0.93 8.47 17.84
N LEU A 455 0.23 7.47 18.37
CA LEU A 455 -0.77 6.71 17.63
C LEU A 455 -2.16 7.01 18.18
N PHE A 456 -3.11 7.26 17.29
CA PHE A 456 -4.50 7.50 17.65
C PHE A 456 -5.42 6.56 16.86
N VAL A 457 -6.51 6.16 17.51
CA VAL A 457 -7.53 5.28 16.95
C VAL A 457 -8.86 6.03 16.93
N GLY A 458 -9.38 6.28 15.73
CA GLY A 458 -10.72 6.81 15.52
C GLY A 458 -11.77 5.68 15.48
N ARG A 459 -12.89 5.86 16.18
CA ARG A 459 -14.03 4.94 16.23
C ARG A 459 -15.31 5.65 15.81
N PHE A 460 -15.99 5.11 14.81
CA PHE A 460 -17.27 5.65 14.31
C PHE A 460 -18.51 5.04 14.95
N VAL A 461 -18.33 4.09 15.87
CA VAL A 461 -19.41 3.32 16.48
C VAL A 461 -19.17 3.21 17.97
N ASP A 462 -20.26 3.28 18.73
CA ASP A 462 -20.24 3.03 20.17
C ASP A 462 -19.81 1.59 20.47
N GLN A 463 -18.94 1.43 21.45
CA GLN A 463 -18.27 0.15 21.77
C GLN A 463 -19.21 -0.94 22.26
N ASN A 464 -20.41 -0.57 22.73
CA ASN A 464 -21.36 -1.48 23.37
C ASN A 464 -22.50 -1.92 22.43
N LEU A 465 -22.40 -1.61 21.13
CA LEU A 465 -23.44 -1.97 20.16
C LEU A 465 -23.36 -3.42 19.70
N LEU A 466 -22.16 -4.02 19.73
CA LEU A 466 -21.97 -5.41 19.35
C LEU A 466 -22.04 -6.33 20.57
N SER A 467 -22.87 -7.35 20.45
CA SER A 467 -22.84 -8.46 21.40
C SER A 467 -21.52 -9.23 21.26
N THR A 468 -20.94 -9.62 22.40
CA THR A 468 -19.67 -10.34 22.44
C THR A 468 -19.78 -11.73 21.81
N SER A 469 -20.97 -12.32 21.80
CA SER A 469 -21.27 -13.58 21.14
C SER A 469 -21.53 -13.43 19.64
N SER A 470 -21.77 -12.21 19.13
CA SER A 470 -22.15 -12.02 17.73
C SER A 470 -20.96 -11.90 16.77
N VAL A 471 -19.76 -11.77 17.30
CA VAL A 471 -18.53 -11.56 16.53
C VAL A 471 -17.42 -12.54 16.93
N LEU A 472 -16.46 -12.72 16.02
CA LEU A 472 -15.20 -13.43 16.22
C LEU A 472 -14.10 -12.38 16.37
N ASP A 473 -14.17 -11.59 17.43
CA ASP A 473 -13.19 -10.54 17.74
C ASP A 473 -12.12 -11.00 18.74
N ASP A 474 -12.23 -12.22 19.28
CA ASP A 474 -11.19 -12.85 20.10
C ASP A 474 -10.04 -13.37 19.25
N LEU A 475 -8.88 -13.53 19.88
CA LEU A 475 -7.71 -14.15 19.23
C LEU A 475 -7.88 -15.68 19.22
N PRO A 476 -7.42 -16.38 18.18
CA PRO A 476 -7.50 -17.83 18.11
C PRO A 476 -6.68 -18.51 19.21
N SER A 477 -7.13 -19.67 19.68
CA SER A 477 -6.37 -20.45 20.67
C SER A 477 -5.08 -20.99 20.06
N MET A 478 -3.96 -20.84 20.78
CA MET A 478 -2.68 -21.43 20.41
C MET A 478 -2.46 -22.77 21.11
N SER A 479 -1.79 -23.70 20.43
CA SER A 479 -1.27 -24.91 21.03
C SER A 479 -0.05 -24.61 21.92
N ASP A 480 0.09 -25.33 23.04
CA ASP A 480 1.27 -25.30 23.91
C ASP A 480 2.50 -25.83 23.14
N THR A 481 3.23 -24.92 22.51
CA THR A 481 4.50 -25.21 21.81
C THR A 481 5.58 -24.26 22.33
N SER A 482 6.82 -24.73 22.42
CA SER A 482 7.95 -24.04 23.09
C SER A 482 8.37 -22.70 22.49
N ASP A 483 7.95 -22.37 21.27
CA ASP A 483 8.52 -21.26 20.49
C ASP A 483 7.75 -19.95 20.70
N ILE A 484 7.63 -19.56 21.97
CA ILE A 484 7.09 -18.26 22.36
C ILE A 484 8.09 -17.17 21.97
N GLY A 485 7.59 -16.05 21.43
CA GLY A 485 8.41 -14.93 21.00
C GLY A 485 9.38 -14.43 22.08
N GLN A 486 10.52 -13.88 21.65
CA GLN A 486 11.49 -13.28 22.55
C GLN A 486 10.92 -11.99 23.16
N ASN A 487 10.57 -12.05 24.45
CA ASN A 487 10.10 -10.90 25.22
C ASN A 487 11.23 -9.99 25.73
N GLN A 488 12.46 -10.24 25.31
CA GLN A 488 13.62 -9.44 25.72
C GLN A 488 14.12 -8.58 24.56
N PRO A 489 14.59 -7.35 24.82
CA PRO A 489 15.20 -6.51 23.81
C PRO A 489 16.32 -7.24 23.06
N VAL A 490 16.22 -7.24 21.73
CA VAL A 490 17.22 -7.80 20.83
C VAL A 490 18.18 -6.69 20.40
N GLN A 491 19.48 -6.97 20.37
CA GLN A 491 20.45 -6.02 19.86
C GLN A 491 20.17 -5.69 18.39
N MET A 492 20.08 -4.39 18.09
CA MET A 492 19.91 -3.89 16.74
C MET A 492 21.13 -4.26 15.87
N LYS A 493 20.86 -4.91 14.74
CA LYS A 493 21.81 -5.27 13.68
C LYS A 493 21.56 -4.36 12.49
N LEU A 494 21.79 -3.06 12.67
CA LEU A 494 21.63 -2.07 11.60
C LEU A 494 22.85 -2.08 10.66
N PRO A 495 22.68 -1.66 9.39
CA PRO A 495 23.80 -1.45 8.48
C PRO A 495 24.92 -0.62 9.11
N LEU A 496 26.17 -0.95 8.78
CA LEU A 496 27.36 -0.31 9.35
C LEU A 496 27.34 1.22 9.21
N PHE A 497 26.69 1.74 8.16
CA PHE A 497 26.44 3.17 7.96
C PHE A 497 25.93 3.87 9.23
N TYR A 498 24.96 3.29 9.94
CA TYR A 498 24.34 3.94 11.11
C TYR A 498 25.33 4.10 12.28
N SER A 499 26.41 3.30 12.34
CA SER A 499 27.49 3.48 13.32
C SER A 499 28.42 4.66 12.98
N TYR A 500 28.43 5.09 11.72
CA TYR A 500 29.28 6.15 11.19
C TYR A 500 28.49 7.38 10.74
N VAL A 501 27.17 7.42 10.96
CA VAL A 501 26.29 8.42 10.36
C VAL A 501 26.73 9.85 10.72
N ASN A 502 27.15 10.10 11.96
CA ASN A 502 27.67 11.40 12.39
C ASN A 502 28.94 11.84 11.64
N LEU A 503 29.80 10.91 11.23
CA LEU A 503 30.98 11.24 10.43
C LEU A 503 30.58 11.50 8.97
N VAL A 504 29.70 10.68 8.40
CA VAL A 504 29.23 10.85 7.02
C VAL A 504 28.52 12.21 6.88
N ARG A 505 27.70 12.60 7.85
CA ARG A 505 27.06 13.93 7.94
C ARG A 505 28.07 15.09 7.94
N GLN A 506 29.28 14.87 8.43
CA GLN A 506 30.36 15.87 8.42
C GLN A 506 31.15 15.87 7.09
N GLY A 507 30.64 15.19 6.05
CA GLY A 507 31.32 14.99 4.78
C GLY A 507 32.51 14.02 4.87
N ARG A 508 32.65 13.28 5.98
CA ARG A 508 33.78 12.35 6.21
C ARG A 508 33.29 10.92 6.10
N VAL A 509 33.69 10.24 5.03
CA VAL A 509 33.39 8.81 4.85
C VAL A 509 34.58 7.97 5.32
N PRO A 510 34.46 7.22 6.43
CA PRO A 510 35.57 6.41 6.92
C PRO A 510 35.89 5.25 5.95
N LEU A 511 37.18 4.96 5.74
CA LEU A 511 37.62 3.85 4.91
C LEU A 511 37.02 2.48 5.31
N PRO A 512 36.82 2.15 6.62
CA PRO A 512 36.13 0.92 7.01
C PRO A 512 34.70 0.84 6.47
N LEU A 513 33.97 1.96 6.45
CA LEU A 513 32.62 2.02 5.88
C LEU A 513 32.65 1.80 4.37
N ILE A 514 33.56 2.49 3.65
CA ILE A 514 33.75 2.30 2.21
C ILE A 514 33.99 0.82 1.92
N LYS A 515 35.00 0.22 2.55
CA LYS A 515 35.36 -1.19 2.32
C LYS A 515 34.23 -2.16 2.62
N ALA A 516 33.45 -1.92 3.67
CA ALA A 516 32.33 -2.79 4.03
C ALA A 516 31.19 -2.68 3.01
N THR A 517 30.80 -1.46 2.63
CA THR A 517 29.69 -1.22 1.70
C THR A 517 30.04 -1.65 0.28
N THR A 518 31.25 -1.35 -0.20
CA THR A 518 31.68 -1.66 -1.57
C THR A 518 32.04 -3.12 -1.80
N LYS A 519 32.07 -3.95 -0.74
CA LYS A 519 32.33 -5.39 -0.86
C LYS A 519 31.33 -6.10 -1.78
N LEU A 520 30.08 -5.63 -1.81
CA LEU A 520 29.00 -6.18 -2.65
C LEU A 520 28.84 -5.44 -3.99
N TRP A 521 29.63 -4.39 -4.21
CA TRP A 521 29.60 -3.58 -5.42
C TRP A 521 30.43 -4.27 -6.51
N GLY A 522 29.84 -4.46 -7.68
CA GLY A 522 30.44 -5.24 -8.77
C GLY A 522 29.39 -6.02 -9.56
N LEU A 523 29.85 -6.76 -10.56
CA LEU A 523 28.97 -7.60 -11.39
C LEU A 523 28.34 -8.73 -10.56
N VAL A 524 27.26 -9.34 -11.07
CA VAL A 524 26.53 -10.42 -10.39
C VAL A 524 27.45 -11.60 -10.02
N ASP A 525 28.44 -11.89 -10.85
CA ASP A 525 29.43 -12.94 -10.64
C ASP A 525 30.64 -12.50 -9.78
N GLY A 526 30.58 -11.30 -9.20
CA GLY A 526 31.63 -10.73 -8.36
C GLY A 526 32.84 -10.20 -9.12
N ARG A 527 32.85 -10.24 -10.47
CA ARG A 527 33.95 -9.66 -11.24
C ARG A 527 33.90 -8.12 -11.22
N PRO A 528 35.07 -7.45 -11.23
CA PRO A 528 35.11 -6.00 -11.38
C PRO A 528 34.63 -5.63 -12.78
N PHE A 529 33.94 -4.49 -12.87
CA PHE A 529 33.59 -3.90 -14.15
C PHE A 529 34.82 -3.21 -14.76
N SER A 530 34.99 -3.33 -16.07
CA SER A 530 36.10 -2.72 -16.79
C SER A 530 35.61 -2.21 -18.13
N ALA A 531 35.60 -0.89 -18.29
CA ALA A 531 35.37 -0.22 -19.56
C ALA A 531 36.20 1.07 -19.60
N PRO A 532 36.77 1.46 -20.76
CA PRO A 532 37.45 2.75 -20.93
C PRO A 532 36.58 3.93 -20.44
N GLY A 533 37.15 4.80 -19.62
CA GLY A 533 36.46 5.96 -19.03
C GLY A 533 35.54 5.64 -17.85
N TRP A 534 35.50 4.38 -17.40
CA TRP A 534 34.72 3.94 -16.24
C TRP A 534 35.62 3.27 -15.21
N SER A 535 35.36 3.53 -13.93
CA SER A 535 36.13 2.97 -12.83
C SER A 535 35.23 2.35 -11.75
N SER A 536 35.77 1.33 -11.09
CA SER A 536 35.24 0.76 -9.85
C SER A 536 36.14 1.09 -8.65
N ASP A 537 37.07 2.06 -8.77
CA ASP A 537 37.93 2.53 -7.67
C ASP A 537 37.17 3.51 -6.77
N TRP A 538 36.24 2.97 -5.99
CA TRP A 538 35.34 3.75 -5.13
C TRP A 538 36.03 4.72 -4.17
N PRO A 539 37.22 4.45 -3.60
CA PRO A 539 38.00 5.46 -2.88
C PRO A 539 38.29 6.77 -3.64
N GLN A 540 38.38 6.73 -4.97
CA GLN A 540 38.58 7.90 -5.83
C GLN A 540 37.25 8.56 -6.26
N PHE A 541 36.12 7.91 -5.98
CA PHE A 541 34.81 8.41 -6.38
C PHE A 541 34.37 9.61 -5.53
N ARG A 542 34.38 10.81 -6.12
CA ARG A 542 34.05 12.08 -5.43
C ARG A 542 32.67 12.06 -4.76
N ASN A 543 31.71 11.37 -5.36
CA ASN A 543 30.32 11.32 -4.89
C ASN A 543 30.01 10.07 -4.05
N ILE A 544 31.02 9.36 -3.53
CA ILE A 544 30.81 8.13 -2.75
C ILE A 544 29.89 8.31 -1.55
N GLY A 545 29.95 9.47 -0.88
CA GLY A 545 29.08 9.81 0.25
C GLY A 545 27.59 9.66 -0.08
N ARG A 546 27.20 9.89 -1.35
CA ARG A 546 25.81 9.82 -1.80
C ARG A 546 25.30 8.40 -2.05
N TRP A 547 26.22 7.46 -2.27
CA TRP A 547 25.91 6.08 -2.66
C TRP A 547 26.12 5.06 -1.55
N ILE A 548 26.95 5.37 -0.56
CA ILE A 548 27.15 4.52 0.63
C ILE A 548 25.96 4.51 1.58
N ILE A 549 25.05 5.46 1.40
CA ILE A 549 23.83 5.58 2.18
C ILE A 549 22.98 4.33 1.90
N PRO A 550 22.65 3.53 2.92
CA PRO A 550 21.84 2.35 2.73
C PRO A 550 20.39 2.73 2.47
N HIS A 551 19.61 1.74 2.07
CA HIS A 551 18.16 1.84 2.05
C HIS A 551 17.59 2.31 3.40
N LEU A 552 16.57 3.19 3.34
CA LEU A 552 15.83 3.75 4.46
C LEU A 552 15.17 2.65 5.30
N ARG A 553 15.77 2.31 6.45
CA ARG A 553 15.27 1.20 7.28
C ARG A 553 13.95 1.52 7.99
N TRP A 554 13.66 2.79 8.19
CA TRP A 554 12.38 3.27 8.74
C TRP A 554 11.49 3.90 7.65
N GLY A 555 11.78 3.67 6.37
CA GLY A 555 11.08 4.29 5.25
C GLY A 555 11.15 5.82 5.31
N ALA A 556 10.05 6.50 5.00
CA ALA A 556 9.96 7.96 5.04
C ALA A 556 10.12 8.55 6.47
N ALA A 557 10.09 7.71 7.50
CA ALA A 557 10.26 8.13 8.89
C ALA A 557 11.68 7.85 9.41
N ASP A 558 12.66 7.63 8.52
CA ASP A 558 14.06 7.48 8.92
C ASP A 558 14.58 8.78 9.55
N PRO A 559 15.07 8.74 10.81
CA PRO A 559 15.52 9.96 11.50
C PRO A 559 16.70 10.63 10.80
N GLU A 560 17.38 9.90 9.92
CA GLU A 560 18.53 10.36 9.16
C GLU A 560 18.14 11.07 7.87
N PHE A 561 16.92 10.88 7.37
CA PHE A 561 16.50 11.32 6.03
C PHE A 561 15.22 12.13 6.10
N HIS A 562 15.22 13.35 5.53
CA HIS A 562 13.97 14.01 5.15
C HIS A 562 14.08 14.43 3.69
N PHE A 563 13.01 14.17 2.95
CA PHE A 563 12.81 14.72 1.62
C PHE A 563 12.23 16.13 1.79
N GLY A 564 12.98 17.19 1.43
CA GLY A 564 12.42 18.54 1.34
C GLY A 564 13.02 19.65 2.23
N GLY A 565 14.33 19.65 2.50
CA GLY A 565 15.08 20.84 2.95
C GLY A 565 14.77 21.40 4.36
N GLY A 566 13.89 20.76 5.14
CA GLY A 566 13.46 21.23 6.46
C GLY A 566 14.23 20.59 7.63
N GLY A 567 15.53 20.86 7.78
CA GLY A 567 16.27 20.55 8.99
C GLY A 567 16.74 19.09 9.18
N SER A 568 16.68 18.24 8.16
CA SER A 568 17.39 16.96 8.15
C SER A 568 18.88 17.13 7.91
N PHE A 569 19.67 16.12 8.29
CA PHE A 569 21.12 16.12 8.08
C PHE A 569 21.54 15.72 6.67
N PHE A 570 20.70 14.95 5.96
CA PHE A 570 20.81 14.70 4.54
C PHE A 570 19.60 15.31 3.85
N ASP A 571 19.83 16.15 2.84
CA ASP A 571 18.78 16.43 1.86
C ASP A 571 18.57 15.17 1.02
N GLY A 572 17.35 14.89 0.57
CA GLY A 572 17.05 13.73 -0.27
C GLY A 572 18.04 13.61 -1.44
N TYR A 573 18.40 14.75 -2.05
CA TYR A 573 19.38 14.83 -3.13
C TYR A 573 20.78 14.33 -2.78
N GLU A 574 21.17 14.33 -1.52
CA GLU A 574 22.47 13.81 -1.07
C GLU A 574 22.50 12.29 -0.97
N ALA A 575 21.36 11.60 -1.06
CA ALA A 575 21.27 10.14 -0.94
C ALA A 575 20.87 9.50 -2.28
N ALA A 576 21.78 9.48 -3.26
CA ALA A 576 21.51 9.00 -4.62
C ALA A 576 20.85 7.61 -4.66
N SER A 577 21.28 6.67 -3.81
CA SER A 577 20.67 5.34 -3.71
C SER A 577 19.22 5.39 -3.21
N ALA A 578 18.92 6.23 -2.21
CA ALA A 578 17.57 6.39 -1.69
C ALA A 578 16.67 7.10 -2.71
N VAL A 579 17.18 8.12 -3.39
CA VAL A 579 16.46 8.84 -4.45
C VAL A 579 16.15 7.90 -5.60
N VAL A 580 17.14 7.20 -6.15
CA VAL A 580 16.91 6.26 -7.25
C VAL A 580 15.89 5.18 -6.87
N ARG A 581 15.89 4.71 -5.62
CA ARG A 581 14.88 3.76 -5.16
C ARG A 581 13.49 4.37 -5.06
N TYR A 582 13.40 5.52 -4.43
CA TYR A 582 12.15 6.25 -4.28
C TYR A 582 11.62 6.63 -5.66
N ASP A 583 12.38 7.41 -6.42
CA ASP A 583 12.10 7.92 -7.76
C ASP A 583 12.01 6.84 -8.84
N HIS A 584 12.28 5.56 -8.59
CA HIS A 584 12.02 4.53 -9.59
C HIS A 584 11.28 3.32 -9.04
N GLY A 585 10.79 3.37 -7.80
CA GLY A 585 10.07 2.25 -7.15
C GLY A 585 10.88 0.96 -7.06
N ILE A 586 12.21 1.08 -6.94
CA ILE A 586 13.12 -0.07 -6.82
C ILE A 586 13.05 -0.62 -5.39
N LEU A 587 12.68 -1.89 -5.28
CA LEU A 587 12.47 -2.59 -4.01
C LEU A 587 13.76 -3.29 -3.54
N GLY A 588 14.61 -3.70 -4.47
CA GLY A 588 15.88 -4.37 -4.19
C GLY A 588 16.97 -3.42 -3.70
N ASN A 589 18.12 -4.00 -3.34
CA ASN A 589 19.31 -3.20 -3.06
C ASN A 589 19.94 -2.68 -4.34
N ILE A 590 20.35 -1.42 -4.29
CA ILE A 590 21.18 -0.81 -5.32
C ILE A 590 22.64 -1.13 -5.02
N TYR A 591 23.30 -1.77 -5.99
CA TYR A 591 24.72 -2.07 -5.96
C TYR A 591 25.41 -1.31 -7.09
N PRO A 592 26.06 -0.16 -6.81
CA PRO A 592 26.95 0.49 -7.76
C PRO A 592 27.98 -0.49 -8.31
N ILE A 593 28.28 -0.35 -9.59
CA ILE A 593 29.21 -1.22 -10.32
C ILE A 593 30.40 -0.41 -10.82
N ALA A 594 30.11 0.74 -11.43
CA ALA A 594 31.14 1.64 -11.91
C ALA A 594 30.62 3.07 -11.95
N TYR A 595 31.54 4.03 -11.91
CA TYR A 595 31.28 5.43 -12.16
C TYR A 595 32.15 5.94 -13.30
N ARG A 596 31.71 6.98 -14.00
CA ARG A 596 32.47 7.58 -15.09
C ARG A 596 33.62 8.44 -14.53
N GLU A 597 34.85 8.20 -14.99
CA GLU A 597 36.08 8.75 -14.40
C GLU A 597 36.21 10.27 -14.56
N ASP A 598 35.81 10.80 -15.71
CA ASP A 598 35.83 12.23 -16.01
C ASP A 598 34.61 12.96 -15.41
N ASN A 599 33.48 12.26 -15.32
CA ASN A 599 32.23 12.79 -14.82
C ASN A 599 31.63 11.88 -13.72
N HIS A 600 32.04 12.12 -12.47
CA HIS A 600 31.61 11.38 -11.29
C HIS A 600 30.10 11.49 -10.95
N THR A 601 29.26 12.01 -11.85
CA THR A 601 27.80 12.01 -11.72
C THR A 601 27.14 10.80 -12.35
N ASP A 602 27.81 10.13 -13.30
CA ASP A 602 27.24 8.99 -13.99
C ASP A 602 27.67 7.69 -13.29
N VAL A 603 26.69 6.87 -12.93
CA VAL A 603 26.91 5.63 -12.19
C VAL A 603 26.12 4.49 -12.82
N VAL A 604 26.84 3.42 -13.19
CA VAL A 604 26.21 2.13 -13.50
C VAL A 604 26.01 1.40 -12.19
N PHE A 605 24.81 0.92 -11.95
CA PHE A 605 24.46 0.11 -10.78
C PHE A 605 23.62 -1.08 -11.20
N ARG A 606 23.46 -2.05 -10.30
CA ARG A 606 22.52 -3.16 -10.48
C ARG A 606 21.56 -3.29 -9.32
N VAL A 607 20.43 -3.92 -9.61
CA VAL A 607 19.48 -4.42 -8.63
C VAL A 607 19.25 -5.88 -8.96
N GLY A 608 19.68 -6.77 -8.07
CA GLY A 608 19.74 -8.19 -8.39
C GLY A 608 20.60 -8.46 -9.63
N GLN A 609 19.95 -8.98 -10.68
CA GLN A 609 20.54 -9.26 -11.98
C GLN A 609 20.35 -8.14 -13.01
N GLY A 610 19.44 -7.19 -12.75
CA GLY A 610 19.16 -6.06 -13.64
C GLY A 610 20.24 -4.98 -13.54
N TYR A 611 20.69 -4.45 -14.67
CA TYR A 611 21.69 -3.39 -14.74
C TYR A 611 21.07 -2.08 -15.19
N TYR A 612 21.48 -1.00 -14.54
CA TYR A 612 20.93 0.33 -14.69
C TYR A 612 22.05 1.37 -14.83
N LEU A 613 21.79 2.42 -15.59
CA LEU A 613 22.66 3.59 -15.70
C LEU A 613 21.94 4.79 -15.10
N GLN A 614 22.55 5.42 -14.11
CA GLN A 614 22.12 6.69 -13.55
C GLN A 614 22.96 7.82 -14.15
N THR A 615 22.33 8.87 -14.65
CA THR A 615 22.98 10.11 -15.10
C THR A 615 22.36 11.31 -14.40
N GLU A 616 23.18 12.26 -13.95
CA GLU A 616 22.70 13.55 -13.43
C GLU A 616 22.91 14.61 -14.51
N CYS A 617 21.83 15.23 -14.96
CA CYS A 617 21.92 16.42 -15.80
C CYS A 617 21.72 17.65 -14.92
N LYS A 618 22.61 18.63 -15.05
CA LYS A 618 22.35 19.99 -14.57
C LYS A 618 21.50 20.66 -15.63
N ASP A 619 20.28 21.04 -15.28
CA ASP A 619 19.49 21.87 -16.18
C ASP A 619 20.17 23.26 -16.28
N GLU A 620 20.48 23.69 -17.51
CA GLU A 620 21.19 24.96 -17.74
C GLU A 620 20.26 26.17 -17.53
N ASP A 621 18.94 25.96 -17.64
CA ASP A 621 17.95 27.04 -17.68
C ASP A 621 17.20 27.26 -16.36
N ASP A 622 17.16 26.27 -15.45
CA ASP A 622 16.53 26.41 -14.13
C ASP A 622 17.53 26.08 -13.02
N HIS A 623 17.90 27.12 -12.25
CA HIS A 623 18.69 26.93 -11.04
C HIS A 623 17.91 25.99 -10.09
N TYR A 624 18.51 24.84 -9.77
CA TYR A 624 18.23 23.93 -8.63
C TYR A 624 17.54 22.57 -8.89
N GLU A 625 17.12 22.17 -10.09
CA GLU A 625 16.57 20.82 -10.30
C GLU A 625 17.63 19.81 -10.76
N LEU A 626 18.05 18.93 -9.85
CA LEU A 626 18.88 17.77 -10.17
C LEU A 626 18.00 16.69 -10.82
N VAL A 627 18.09 16.54 -12.14
CA VAL A 627 17.35 15.47 -12.85
C VAL A 627 18.17 14.19 -12.83
N ILE A 628 17.79 13.26 -11.97
CA ILE A 628 18.31 11.89 -11.97
C ILE A 628 17.54 11.08 -13.01
N THR A 629 18.23 10.65 -14.06
CA THR A 629 17.67 9.74 -15.06
C THR A 629 18.29 8.37 -14.90
N VAL A 630 17.44 7.35 -14.79
CA VAL A 630 17.86 5.96 -14.74
C VAL A 630 17.46 5.24 -16.02
N PHE A 631 18.37 4.45 -16.57
CA PHE A 631 18.11 3.65 -17.76
C PHE A 631 18.31 2.17 -17.45
N ALA A 632 17.36 1.30 -17.81
CA ALA A 632 17.47 -0.16 -17.67
C ALA A 632 18.05 -0.80 -18.94
N THR A 633 19.00 -1.71 -18.77
CA THR A 633 19.61 -2.47 -19.87
C THR A 633 19.07 -3.91 -19.91
N THR A 634 18.94 -4.49 -21.10
CA THR A 634 18.72 -5.94 -21.24
C THR A 634 20.04 -6.69 -21.10
N HIS A 635 20.00 -7.91 -20.55
CA HIS A 635 21.18 -8.75 -20.27
C HIS A 635 22.15 -8.94 -21.46
N SER A 636 21.70 -8.70 -22.69
CA SER A 636 22.47 -8.80 -23.93
C SER A 636 23.47 -7.66 -24.17
N LEU A 637 23.34 -6.52 -23.49
CA LEU A 637 24.00 -5.26 -23.88
C LEU A 637 25.40 -5.01 -23.32
N LEU A 638 25.83 -5.72 -22.28
CA LEU A 638 27.17 -5.53 -21.69
C LEU A 638 28.33 -6.11 -22.51
N LYS A 639 28.08 -6.58 -23.75
CA LYS A 639 29.11 -7.19 -24.61
C LYS A 639 29.77 -6.24 -25.60
N SER A 640 29.24 -5.03 -25.85
CA SER A 640 29.88 -4.07 -26.76
C SER A 640 30.07 -2.68 -26.15
N HIS A 641 31.29 -2.17 -26.27
CA HIS A 641 31.77 -0.89 -25.76
C HIS A 641 30.96 0.32 -26.29
N ASP A 642 30.54 0.28 -27.55
CA ASP A 642 29.94 1.43 -28.23
C ASP A 642 28.48 1.70 -27.81
N SER A 643 27.86 0.78 -27.07
CA SER A 643 26.46 0.89 -26.62
C SER A 643 26.25 1.82 -25.42
N LEU A 644 27.33 2.16 -24.69
CA LEU A 644 27.31 3.04 -23.51
C LEU A 644 27.83 4.45 -23.81
N GLN A 645 28.09 4.79 -25.08
CA GLN A 645 28.39 6.16 -25.47
C GLN A 645 27.07 6.88 -25.80
N PRO A 646 26.84 8.11 -25.31
CA PRO A 646 25.69 8.90 -25.73
C PRO A 646 25.82 9.22 -27.23
N ASN A 647 24.71 9.20 -27.96
CA ASN A 647 24.68 9.67 -29.33
C ASN A 647 24.86 11.20 -29.40
N GLU A 648 24.91 11.76 -30.60
CA GLU A 648 25.09 13.21 -30.83
C GLU A 648 24.04 14.09 -30.13
N TYR A 649 22.93 13.50 -29.66
CA TYR A 649 21.84 14.17 -28.96
C TYR A 649 21.84 13.88 -27.44
N GLY A 650 22.88 13.23 -26.91
CA GLY A 650 22.96 12.86 -25.49
C GLY A 650 22.15 11.62 -25.10
N TYR A 651 21.52 10.92 -26.06
CA TYR A 651 20.69 9.74 -25.77
C TYR A 651 21.48 8.44 -25.93
N TYR A 652 21.24 7.49 -25.03
CA TYR A 652 21.76 6.13 -25.14
C TYR A 652 20.81 5.29 -26.00
N ALA A 653 21.18 5.03 -27.27
CA ALA A 653 20.30 4.44 -28.29
C ALA A 653 19.76 3.04 -27.95
N THR A 654 20.40 2.34 -27.01
CA THR A 654 20.07 0.95 -26.63
C THR A 654 19.60 0.79 -25.19
N VAL A 655 19.41 1.88 -24.44
CA VAL A 655 19.04 1.81 -23.03
C VAL A 655 17.67 2.43 -22.81
N ARG A 656 16.81 1.73 -22.06
CA ARG A 656 15.45 2.18 -21.81
C ARG A 656 15.41 3.11 -20.62
N ARG A 657 15.04 4.37 -20.83
CA ARG A 657 14.80 5.33 -19.73
C ARG A 657 13.67 4.84 -18.84
N LEU A 658 13.95 4.66 -17.55
CA LEU A 658 12.94 4.48 -16.51
C LEU A 658 12.25 5.83 -16.29
N ALA A 659 10.92 5.80 -16.22
CA ALA A 659 10.15 6.98 -15.89
C ALA A 659 10.27 7.27 -14.39
N THR A 660 10.70 8.49 -14.03
CA THR A 660 10.76 8.97 -12.64
C THR A 660 9.40 8.83 -11.94
N TYR A 661 9.41 8.17 -10.80
CA TYR A 661 8.36 7.93 -9.83
C TYR A 661 8.36 9.10 -8.87
N TYR A 662 7.70 10.19 -9.26
CA TYR A 662 7.32 11.18 -8.27
C TYR A 662 6.12 10.62 -7.51
N SER A 663 6.32 9.82 -6.46
CA SER A 663 5.33 9.87 -5.38
C SER A 663 5.50 11.25 -4.77
N SER A 664 4.47 12.11 -4.87
CA SER A 664 4.49 13.38 -4.12
C SER A 664 4.96 13.09 -2.69
N PRO A 665 6.03 13.75 -2.20
CA PRO A 665 6.44 13.63 -0.80
C PRO A 665 5.40 14.37 0.06
N ASP A 666 4.21 13.81 0.18
CA ASP A 666 3.10 14.40 0.92
C ASP A 666 2.56 13.42 1.96
N SER A 667 3.24 13.41 3.10
CA SER A 667 2.57 13.41 4.42
C SER A 667 3.51 13.61 5.62
N ALA A 668 4.75 14.04 5.42
CA ALA A 668 5.58 14.61 6.50
C ALA A 668 5.96 16.10 6.28
N THR A 669 5.81 16.63 5.06
CA THR A 669 6.36 17.95 4.68
C THR A 669 5.32 19.02 4.34
N LEU A 670 4.06 18.67 4.11
CA LEU A 670 3.01 19.67 3.83
C LEU A 670 2.66 20.56 5.05
N VAL A 671 3.11 20.21 6.25
CA VAL A 671 2.94 21.01 7.48
C VAL A 671 4.19 21.85 7.83
N GLN A 672 5.29 21.72 7.07
CA GLN A 672 6.50 22.55 7.25
C GLN A 672 6.75 23.53 6.10
N GLY A 673 6.13 23.32 4.93
CA GLY A 673 6.25 24.21 3.77
C GLY A 673 5.58 25.59 3.88
N ILE A 674 4.81 25.86 4.95
CA ILE A 674 3.94 27.06 5.04
C ILE A 674 4.42 28.11 6.06
N GLN A 675 5.60 27.94 6.68
CA GLN A 675 6.09 28.91 7.67
C GLN A 675 7.37 29.68 7.34
N ILE A 676 7.97 29.55 6.14
CA ILE A 676 9.21 30.30 5.80
C ILE A 676 9.16 31.08 4.47
N ARG A 677 8.15 30.89 3.59
CA ARG A 677 8.04 31.67 2.33
C ARG A 677 7.21 32.96 2.44
N ALA A 678 7.29 33.64 3.59
CA ALA A 678 6.50 34.85 3.84
C ALA A 678 7.33 36.08 4.23
N TYR A 679 8.67 36.08 4.17
CA TYR A 679 9.40 37.27 4.66
C TYR A 679 10.62 37.83 3.94
N ASP A 680 11.13 37.26 2.83
CA ASP A 680 12.29 37.90 2.16
C ASP A 680 12.09 38.42 0.73
N ASP A 681 10.97 38.14 0.03
CA ASP A 681 10.77 38.67 -1.34
C ASP A 681 9.60 39.65 -1.50
N ILE A 682 9.02 40.12 -0.39
CA ILE A 682 8.24 41.38 -0.36
C ILE A 682 9.03 42.41 0.45
N LEU A 683 10.25 42.71 -0.01
CA LEU A 683 10.89 44.02 0.15
C LEU A 683 12.00 44.24 -0.91
N HIS A 684 11.74 43.85 -2.16
CA HIS A 684 12.39 44.49 -3.31
C HIS A 684 11.42 44.86 -4.45
N GLY A 685 10.14 45.06 -4.12
CA GLY A 685 9.30 45.93 -4.93
C GLY A 685 9.67 47.37 -4.65
N SER A 686 10.44 48.01 -5.54
CA SER A 686 10.45 49.46 -5.85
C SER A 686 11.80 49.85 -6.48
N LEU A 687 11.85 49.95 -7.81
CA LEU A 687 12.55 51.01 -8.55
C LEU A 687 12.41 50.78 -10.07
N PHE A 688 11.16 50.84 -10.56
CA PHE A 688 10.78 51.39 -11.88
C PHE A 688 11.35 50.78 -13.19
N PRO A 689 10.68 51.01 -14.34
CA PRO A 689 10.35 49.96 -15.30
C PRO A 689 10.77 50.35 -16.73
N THR A 690 10.05 49.80 -17.72
CA THR A 690 9.83 50.20 -19.12
C THR A 690 10.63 49.53 -20.24
N GLU A 691 9.82 49.08 -21.20
CA GLU A 691 10.02 48.72 -22.60
C GLU A 691 11.19 49.40 -23.33
N LEU A 692 11.85 48.68 -24.25
CA LEU A 692 11.82 48.98 -25.70
C LEU A 692 12.72 48.01 -26.50
N GLU A 693 12.11 47.43 -27.52
CA GLU A 693 12.57 47.24 -28.90
C GLU A 693 13.95 46.63 -29.28
N SER A 694 13.80 45.65 -30.18
CA SER A 694 14.49 45.51 -31.48
C SER A 694 15.75 44.64 -31.58
N GLY A 695 15.78 43.88 -32.68
CA GLY A 695 16.96 43.86 -33.53
C GLY A 695 17.69 42.52 -33.67
N GLN A 696 17.35 41.80 -34.74
CA GLN A 696 18.25 41.08 -35.66
C GLN A 696 19.66 40.71 -35.16
N ASN A 697 19.95 39.40 -35.14
CA ASN A 697 21.09 38.81 -35.87
C ASN A 697 21.01 37.27 -35.78
N THR A 698 20.57 36.63 -36.87
CA THR A 698 20.65 35.17 -37.06
C THR A 698 22.09 34.78 -37.40
N ALA A 699 22.83 34.25 -36.42
CA ALA A 699 24.04 33.51 -36.71
C ALA A 699 23.65 32.18 -37.38
N THR A 700 24.23 31.87 -38.54
CA THR A 700 24.08 30.55 -39.16
C THR A 700 25.27 29.68 -38.83
N CYS A 701 24.98 28.47 -38.37
CA CYS A 701 25.97 27.49 -37.93
C CYS A 701 26.27 26.54 -39.09
N SER A 702 27.56 26.31 -39.39
CA SER A 702 27.97 25.27 -40.33
C SER A 702 29.23 24.56 -39.85
N VAL A 703 29.34 23.28 -40.19
CA VAL A 703 30.44 22.40 -39.80
C VAL A 703 31.46 22.35 -40.93
N VAL A 704 32.71 22.71 -40.63
CA VAL A 704 33.84 22.59 -41.56
C VAL A 704 34.97 21.88 -40.82
N ASP A 705 35.44 20.77 -41.39
CA ASP A 705 36.54 19.94 -40.85
C ASP A 705 36.37 19.49 -39.39
N GLY A 706 35.14 19.11 -39.02
CA GLY A 706 34.84 18.53 -37.71
C GLY A 706 34.74 19.53 -36.56
N CYS A 707 34.81 20.84 -36.83
CA CYS A 707 34.58 21.90 -35.85
C CYS A 707 33.36 22.76 -36.24
N ILE A 708 32.57 23.16 -35.25
CA ILE A 708 31.47 24.11 -35.42
C ILE A 708 32.06 25.52 -35.52
N VAL A 709 31.89 26.18 -36.67
CA VAL A 709 32.35 27.56 -36.85
C VAL A 709 31.15 28.50 -36.92
N ILE A 710 31.08 29.42 -35.95
CA ILE A 710 30.06 30.48 -35.89
C ILE A 710 30.62 31.70 -36.64
N ARG A 711 30.07 32.01 -37.81
CA ARG A 711 30.36 33.29 -38.49
C ARG A 711 29.25 34.28 -38.17
N LYS A 712 29.66 35.48 -37.76
CA LYS A 712 28.76 36.63 -37.69
C LYS A 712 28.37 37.10 -39.08
#